data_AF-A0A3T1CG94-F1
#
_entry.id   AF-A0A3T1CG94-F1
#
_cell.length_a   1.000
_cell.length_b   1.000
_cell.length_c   1.000
_cell.angle_alpha   90.00
_cell.angle_beta   90.00
_cell.angle_gamma   90.00
#
_symmetry.space_group_name_H-M   'P 1'
#
loop_
_entity.id
_entity.type
_entity.pdbx_description
1 polymer ?
#
loop_
_entity_poly.entity_id
_entity_poly.type
_entity_poly.pdbx_seq_one_letter_code
_entity_poly.pdbx_strand_id
1 'polypeptide(L)'
;MNDLTTARFVNIGERTNVTGSARFKKLIMADDYETAVEVARQQVENGAQVIDVNMDEGLLDAEQAMTTFLKLIAAEPDIARVPVMIDSSKWDVIEAGVKCVSGKPIINSISMKEGEEAFLDHARKCMDYGAAVVVMAFDETGQADTKDRKVEICKRAYDLLTGIGFPPEDIIFDPNIFAVATGIEEHDRYGLDFIEAVAEIKASCPHAKTSGGLSNLSFSFRGNETVRRAMHSVFLYHAIPAGLDMAIVNAGQLDVYDQIDPELREACEDVILMRRPDATERLIDLAESYKGKSAADEKAAEEWRGWEVRRRLEHALVKGIDAHVVADTEEARQQFDRPIEVIEGPLMDGMNVVGDLFGSGKMFLPQVVKSARVMKKAVAHLIPFIEAEKEAGAKAKGKIVMATVKGDVHDIGKNIVGVVLQCNGYEVIDLGVMVPWSKILAAANENDADMIGLSGLITPSLDEMVTVAEEMKTAGMTMPLLIGGATTSKVHTALRIDPAYDGPVIHVLDASRAVGVASRLLSDTQRDAFVETTASDYAHVRDARAGKGQSELLAIDDARANFYDAYLSDKAAPPLKPGVHVFDDWDLAELREYFDWTPFFRAWELHGTYPKILEDEVVGESARSLKADADAMLDRIVAEKWFTARGVAGLWPCARHGDDVVLHDAEGETHTVLPFLRQQVKKSRERANMCLADFIDPAGDWLGGFAVGIHGIEEHSRRFLAEKDDYSDILLKALADRFAEAFAERLHQHVRTDLWGYAPQEQLTNAALIKEEYRGIRPAPGYPACPDHSLKPILFDLLDAEAHTGISLTENFAMYPTSAVSGFYFGHPEAQYFGVARIGRDQLEDYAARRNVDIATAERWLRPNLD
;
A
#
# COMPACT_ATOMS: atom_id res chain seq x y z
N MET A 1 4.71 -42.33 -0.94
CA MET A 1 5.88 -41.52 -1.31
C MET A 1 5.39 -40.43 -2.23
N ASN A 2 4.91 -39.32 -1.67
CA ASN A 2 4.54 -38.11 -2.40
C ASN A 2 5.15 -36.95 -1.63
N ASP A 3 6.47 -36.80 -1.74
CA ASP A 3 7.15 -35.53 -1.45
C ASP A 3 7.45 -34.89 -2.80
N LEU A 4 6.43 -34.27 -3.38
CA LEU A 4 6.65 -33.21 -4.36
C LEU A 4 6.71 -31.93 -3.53
N THR A 5 7.88 -31.67 -2.94
CA THR A 5 8.23 -30.30 -2.55
C THR A 5 8.22 -29.49 -3.84
N THR A 6 7.16 -28.69 -4.06
CA THR A 6 7.20 -27.61 -5.03
C THR A 6 8.35 -26.70 -4.64
N ALA A 7 9.51 -26.89 -5.27
CA ALA A 7 10.64 -25.98 -5.12
C ALA A 7 10.14 -24.60 -5.60
N ARG A 8 10.11 -23.62 -4.70
CA ARG A 8 9.87 -22.22 -5.09
C ARG A 8 11.07 -21.80 -5.93
N PHE A 9 10.86 -21.58 -7.22
CA PHE A 9 11.85 -20.98 -8.11
C PHE A 9 12.29 -19.62 -7.55
N VAL A 10 13.59 -19.32 -7.65
CA VAL A 10 14.19 -18.09 -7.10
C VAL A 10 14.62 -17.17 -8.24
N ASN A 11 14.02 -15.99 -8.31
CA ASN A 11 14.40 -14.92 -9.21
C ASN A 11 15.60 -14.16 -8.63
N ILE A 12 16.71 -14.12 -9.37
CA ILE A 12 17.87 -13.30 -9.06
C ILE A 12 17.80 -12.04 -9.93
N GLY A 13 17.77 -10.85 -9.31
CA GLY A 13 17.65 -9.59 -10.03
C GLY A 13 18.93 -9.20 -10.78
N GLU A 14 18.83 -8.92 -12.08
CA GLU A 14 19.95 -8.61 -12.99
C GLU A 14 20.36 -7.12 -13.13
N ARG A 15 19.58 -6.19 -12.59
CA ARG A 15 19.66 -4.75 -12.91
C ARG A 15 20.73 -3.99 -12.15
N THR A 16 21.33 -4.59 -11.13
CA THR A 16 22.47 -4.09 -10.33
C THR A 16 23.81 -4.54 -10.89
N ASN A 17 23.88 -4.68 -12.22
CA ASN A 17 25.05 -5.14 -12.94
C ASN A 17 25.54 -4.04 -13.90
N VAL A 18 26.75 -3.51 -13.69
CA VAL A 18 27.31 -2.43 -14.52
C VAL A 18 27.51 -2.88 -15.99
N THR A 19 27.80 -4.15 -16.23
CA THR A 19 27.95 -4.68 -17.59
C THR A 19 26.61 -4.95 -18.29
N GLY A 20 25.58 -5.34 -17.52
CA GLY A 20 24.27 -5.73 -18.04
C GLY A 20 23.22 -4.59 -18.09
N SER A 21 23.36 -3.56 -17.26
CA SER A 21 22.36 -2.50 -17.10
C SER A 21 22.93 -1.12 -17.42
N ALA A 22 22.56 -0.59 -18.59
CA ALA A 22 23.01 0.74 -19.04
C ALA A 22 22.58 1.87 -18.09
N ARG A 23 21.45 1.72 -17.39
CA ARG A 23 21.00 2.68 -16.37
C ARG A 23 21.92 2.60 -15.15
N PHE A 24 22.13 1.40 -14.60
CA PHE A 24 22.96 1.20 -13.41
C PHE A 24 24.41 1.63 -13.65
N LYS A 25 24.98 1.28 -14.81
CA LYS A 25 26.30 1.77 -15.24
C LYS A 25 26.41 3.29 -15.18
N LYS A 26 25.44 4.02 -15.74
CA LYS A 26 25.46 5.49 -15.73
C LYS A 26 25.44 6.06 -14.31
N LEU A 27 24.67 5.45 -13.41
CA LEU A 27 24.55 5.88 -12.01
C LEU A 27 25.86 5.66 -11.27
N ILE A 28 26.43 4.45 -11.35
CA ILE A 28 27.69 4.12 -10.68
C ILE A 28 28.86 4.95 -11.24
N MET A 29 28.93 5.15 -12.57
CA MET A 29 29.96 6.01 -13.17
C MET A 29 29.81 7.50 -12.82
N ALA A 30 28.64 7.93 -12.35
CA ALA A 30 28.37 9.29 -11.92
C ALA A 30 28.44 9.47 -10.39
N ASP A 31 28.85 8.43 -9.66
CA ASP A 31 28.82 8.34 -8.19
C ASP A 31 27.43 8.59 -7.57
N ASP A 32 26.35 8.39 -8.34
CA ASP A 32 24.96 8.50 -7.90
C ASP A 32 24.50 7.17 -7.26
N TYR A 33 25.12 6.83 -6.13
CA TYR A 33 24.82 5.61 -5.39
C TYR A 33 23.43 5.62 -4.76
N GLU A 34 22.87 6.79 -4.44
CA GLU A 34 21.52 6.92 -3.88
C GLU A 34 20.48 6.40 -4.87
N THR A 35 20.53 6.86 -6.13
CA THR A 35 19.64 6.34 -7.19
C THR A 35 19.98 4.89 -7.56
N ALA A 36 21.24 4.46 -7.42
CA ALA A 36 21.62 3.07 -7.64
C ALA A 36 20.99 2.12 -6.60
N VAL A 37 20.87 2.55 -5.32
CA VAL A 37 20.19 1.78 -4.26
C VAL A 37 18.72 1.60 -4.60
N GLU A 38 18.08 2.62 -5.17
CA GLU A 38 16.71 2.52 -5.66
C GLU A 38 16.54 1.44 -6.74
N VAL A 39 17.53 1.26 -7.63
CA VAL A 39 17.51 0.16 -8.62
C VAL A 39 17.53 -1.21 -7.93
N ALA A 40 18.30 -1.37 -6.85
CA ALA A 40 18.28 -2.59 -6.05
C ALA A 40 16.93 -2.80 -5.36
N ARG A 41 16.34 -1.74 -4.77
CA ARG A 41 15.04 -1.77 -4.08
C ARG A 41 13.92 -2.20 -5.03
N GLN A 42 13.85 -1.59 -6.21
CA GLN A 42 12.86 -1.91 -7.25
C GLN A 42 12.90 -3.39 -7.66
N GLN A 43 14.10 -3.98 -7.75
CA GLN A 43 14.19 -5.41 -8.09
C GLN A 43 13.56 -6.29 -7.01
N VAL A 44 13.78 -5.99 -5.73
CA VAL A 44 13.19 -6.74 -4.62
C VAL A 44 11.68 -6.57 -4.56
N GLU A 45 11.19 -5.34 -4.77
CA GLU A 45 9.75 -5.05 -4.85
C GLU A 45 9.09 -5.81 -6.02
N ASN A 46 9.78 -5.91 -7.15
CA ASN A 46 9.36 -6.65 -8.34
C ASN A 46 9.58 -8.17 -8.22
N GLY A 47 9.85 -8.68 -7.02
CA GLY A 47 9.88 -10.12 -6.74
C GLY A 47 11.24 -10.80 -6.90
N ALA A 48 12.35 -10.05 -7.03
CA ALA A 48 13.68 -10.62 -6.89
C ALA A 48 13.90 -11.08 -5.44
N GLN A 49 14.26 -12.34 -5.27
CA GLN A 49 14.54 -12.94 -3.96
C GLN A 49 16.03 -12.96 -3.64
N VAL A 50 16.88 -12.64 -4.62
CA VAL A 50 18.34 -12.43 -4.52
C VAL A 50 18.70 -11.27 -5.45
N ILE A 51 19.70 -10.47 -5.10
CA ILE A 51 20.20 -9.37 -5.94
C ILE A 51 21.58 -9.72 -6.47
N ASP A 52 21.78 -9.73 -7.80
CA ASP A 52 23.10 -9.88 -8.43
C ASP A 52 23.79 -8.52 -8.57
N VAL A 53 24.94 -8.36 -7.92
CA VAL A 53 25.68 -7.10 -7.88
C VAL A 53 27.01 -7.30 -8.59
N ASN A 54 27.21 -6.58 -9.70
CA ASN A 54 28.45 -6.58 -10.47
C ASN A 54 28.94 -5.14 -10.72
N MET A 55 30.21 -4.90 -10.41
CA MET A 55 30.88 -3.59 -10.57
C MET A 55 32.08 -3.64 -11.53
N ASP A 56 32.14 -4.67 -12.39
CA ASP A 56 33.26 -4.83 -13.30
C ASP A 56 33.15 -3.88 -14.50
N GLU A 57 33.94 -2.81 -14.47
CA GLU A 57 34.08 -1.87 -15.58
C GLU A 57 35.50 -1.32 -15.64
N GLY A 58 36.08 -1.20 -16.83
CA GLY A 58 37.50 -0.88 -17.01
C GLY A 58 37.91 0.50 -16.49
N LEU A 59 36.95 1.42 -16.34
CA LEU A 59 37.16 2.79 -15.85
C LEU A 59 36.79 2.97 -14.37
N LEU A 60 36.29 1.92 -13.69
CA LEU A 60 35.80 1.99 -12.32
C LEU A 60 36.80 1.34 -11.35
N ASP A 61 36.97 1.93 -10.16
CA ASP A 61 37.54 1.20 -9.03
C ASP A 61 36.47 0.22 -8.50
N ALA A 62 36.46 -0.98 -9.07
CA ALA A 62 35.45 -1.99 -8.80
C ALA A 62 35.41 -2.42 -7.32
N GLU A 63 36.55 -2.42 -6.62
CA GLU A 63 36.62 -2.77 -5.20
C GLU A 63 35.95 -1.69 -4.34
N GLN A 64 36.28 -0.42 -4.60
CA GLN A 64 35.65 0.70 -3.91
C GLN A 64 34.14 0.79 -4.21
N ALA A 65 33.75 0.63 -5.47
CA ALA A 65 32.34 0.72 -5.87
C ALA A 65 31.51 -0.42 -5.27
N MET A 66 32.02 -1.65 -5.29
CA MET A 66 31.38 -2.83 -4.70
C MET A 66 31.16 -2.62 -3.20
N THR A 67 32.22 -2.27 -2.46
CA THR A 67 32.11 -2.08 -1.00
C THR A 67 31.21 -0.92 -0.62
N THR A 68 31.22 0.18 -1.38
CA THR A 68 30.36 1.34 -1.14
C THR A 68 28.89 0.97 -1.36
N PHE A 69 28.57 0.38 -2.51
CA PHE A 69 27.21 0.03 -2.85
C PHE A 69 26.62 -1.02 -1.89
N LEU A 70 27.38 -2.07 -1.56
CA LEU A 70 26.92 -3.13 -0.66
C LEU A 70 26.61 -2.60 0.75
N LYS A 71 27.41 -1.66 1.27
CA LYS A 71 27.15 -1.03 2.58
C LYS A 71 25.88 -0.17 2.56
N LEU A 72 25.61 0.50 1.44
CA LEU A 72 24.41 1.34 1.29
C LEU A 72 23.14 0.48 1.21
N ILE A 73 23.13 -0.57 0.39
CA ILE A 73 21.95 -1.45 0.29
C ILE A 73 21.72 -2.25 1.57
N ALA A 74 22.76 -2.51 2.37
CA ALA A 74 22.62 -3.14 3.69
C ALA A 74 21.94 -2.24 4.73
N ALA A 75 21.97 -0.90 4.54
CA ALA A 75 21.28 0.05 5.40
C ALA A 75 19.80 0.24 5.05
N GLU A 76 19.36 -0.27 3.89
CA GLU A 76 17.99 -0.16 3.38
C GLU A 76 17.16 -1.40 3.80
N PRO A 77 16.14 -1.27 4.67
CA PRO A 77 15.44 -2.42 5.25
C PRO A 77 14.79 -3.36 4.23
N ASP A 78 14.28 -2.81 3.13
CA ASP A 78 13.59 -3.58 2.09
C ASP A 78 14.54 -4.44 1.25
N ILE A 79 15.80 -4.02 1.12
CA ILE A 79 16.85 -4.76 0.42
C ILE A 79 17.56 -5.72 1.38
N ALA A 80 17.86 -5.28 2.61
CA ALA A 80 18.60 -6.06 3.60
C ALA A 80 17.93 -7.40 3.99
N ARG A 81 16.64 -7.59 3.67
CA ARG A 81 15.91 -8.83 3.90
C ARG A 81 16.19 -9.94 2.87
N VAL A 82 16.79 -9.63 1.72
CA VAL A 82 17.13 -10.63 0.68
C VAL A 82 18.64 -10.87 0.59
N PRO A 83 19.10 -12.09 0.27
CA PRO A 83 20.52 -12.36 0.04
C PRO A 83 21.09 -11.60 -1.15
N VAL A 84 22.40 -11.37 -1.10
CA VAL A 84 23.16 -10.73 -2.19
C VAL A 84 24.05 -11.75 -2.89
N MET A 85 23.98 -11.77 -4.21
CA MET A 85 24.90 -12.46 -5.09
C MET A 85 25.98 -11.47 -5.54
N ILE A 86 27.22 -11.72 -5.15
CA ILE A 86 28.36 -10.84 -5.44
C ILE A 86 29.05 -11.39 -6.69
N ASP A 87 29.03 -10.59 -7.75
CA ASP A 87 29.56 -10.95 -9.06
C ASP A 87 30.79 -10.10 -9.46
N SER A 88 31.90 -10.78 -9.77
CA SER A 88 33.08 -10.17 -10.37
C SER A 88 34.01 -11.22 -10.98
N SER A 89 34.76 -10.80 -11.99
CA SER A 89 35.87 -11.55 -12.59
C SER A 89 37.16 -11.53 -11.76
N LYS A 90 37.24 -10.66 -10.73
CA LYS A 90 38.42 -10.49 -9.87
C LYS A 90 38.13 -10.95 -8.45
N TRP A 91 38.93 -11.88 -7.94
CA TRP A 91 38.76 -12.42 -6.59
C TRP A 91 38.83 -11.33 -5.50
N ASP A 92 39.75 -10.37 -5.63
CA ASP A 92 39.92 -9.30 -4.63
C ASP A 92 38.63 -8.46 -4.45
N VAL A 93 37.88 -8.23 -5.54
CA VAL A 93 36.59 -7.51 -5.51
C VAL A 93 35.50 -8.34 -4.84
N ILE A 94 35.43 -9.64 -5.15
CA ILE A 94 34.52 -10.59 -4.48
C ILE A 94 34.78 -10.58 -2.98
N GLU A 95 36.04 -10.74 -2.58
CA GLU A 95 36.43 -10.82 -1.18
C GLU A 95 36.12 -9.52 -0.42
N ALA A 96 36.35 -8.36 -1.05
CA ALA A 96 35.98 -7.08 -0.48
C ALA A 96 34.45 -6.94 -0.30
N GLY A 97 33.67 -7.44 -1.27
CA GLY A 97 32.21 -7.42 -1.22
C GLY A 97 31.64 -8.32 -0.13
N VAL A 98 32.15 -9.55 0.01
CA VAL A 98 31.68 -10.52 1.02
C VAL A 98 31.85 -9.99 2.45
N LYS A 99 32.89 -9.19 2.69
CA LYS A 99 33.13 -8.52 3.99
C LYS A 99 32.10 -7.44 4.34
N CYS A 100 31.24 -7.04 3.39
CA CYS A 100 30.30 -5.92 3.55
C CYS A 100 28.84 -6.35 3.72
N VAL A 101 28.51 -7.64 3.58
CA VAL A 101 27.13 -8.13 3.55
C VAL A 101 26.78 -8.92 4.81
N SER A 102 25.50 -8.88 5.19
CA SER A 102 24.97 -9.61 6.35
C SER A 102 24.22 -10.87 5.90
N GLY A 103 24.33 -11.96 6.66
CA GLY A 103 23.75 -13.25 6.31
C GLY A 103 24.66 -14.07 5.39
N LYS A 104 24.08 -15.04 4.67
CA LYS A 104 24.82 -15.94 3.77
C LYS A 104 24.86 -15.38 2.35
N PRO A 105 26.01 -14.89 1.85
CA PRO A 105 26.11 -14.40 0.49
C PRO A 105 26.25 -15.54 -0.52
N ILE A 106 25.97 -15.22 -1.78
CA ILE A 106 26.26 -16.10 -2.91
C ILE A 106 27.41 -15.49 -3.72
N ILE A 107 28.46 -16.25 -3.99
CA ILE A 107 29.59 -15.80 -4.82
C ILE A 107 29.36 -16.24 -6.26
N ASN A 108 29.33 -15.30 -7.21
CA ASN A 108 29.19 -15.55 -8.64
C ASN A 108 30.45 -15.08 -9.37
N SER A 109 31.26 -15.94 -9.95
CA SER A 109 31.31 -17.40 -9.82
C SER A 109 32.77 -17.84 -9.64
N ILE A 110 32.96 -19.10 -9.24
CA ILE A 110 34.25 -19.79 -9.37
C ILE A 110 34.17 -20.81 -10.50
N SER A 111 35.30 -21.14 -11.11
CA SER A 111 35.37 -22.16 -12.18
C SER A 111 36.75 -22.81 -12.25
N MET A 112 36.86 -23.87 -13.04
CA MET A 112 38.11 -24.63 -13.22
C MET A 112 38.95 -24.10 -14.39
N LYS A 113 38.65 -22.91 -14.93
CA LYS A 113 39.36 -22.30 -16.08
C LYS A 113 40.88 -22.14 -15.84
N GLU A 114 41.27 -21.91 -14.58
CA GLU A 114 42.66 -21.73 -14.13
C GLU A 114 43.25 -23.02 -13.52
N GLY A 115 42.53 -24.14 -13.63
CA GLY A 115 42.87 -25.43 -13.06
C GLY A 115 42.24 -25.70 -11.69
N GLU A 116 42.29 -26.97 -11.27
CA GLU A 116 41.65 -27.45 -10.04
C GLU A 116 42.22 -26.80 -8.77
N GLU A 117 43.53 -26.52 -8.72
CA GLU A 117 44.16 -25.99 -7.52
C GLU A 117 43.64 -24.58 -7.16
N ALA A 118 43.54 -23.69 -8.16
CA ALA A 118 42.98 -22.35 -7.98
C ALA A 118 41.49 -22.39 -7.64
N PHE A 119 40.73 -23.28 -8.29
CA PHE A 119 39.32 -23.51 -7.98
C PHE A 119 39.10 -23.94 -6.53
N LEU A 120 39.91 -24.89 -6.03
CA LEU A 120 39.84 -25.37 -4.65
C LEU A 120 40.34 -24.34 -3.63
N ASP A 121 41.31 -23.49 -3.97
CA ASP A 121 41.73 -22.37 -3.11
C ASP A 121 40.59 -21.38 -2.89
N HIS A 122 39.93 -20.94 -3.97
CA HIS A 122 38.76 -20.07 -3.88
C HIS A 122 37.61 -20.73 -3.13
N ALA A 123 37.34 -22.02 -3.37
CA ALA A 123 36.31 -22.77 -2.65
C ALA A 123 36.56 -22.80 -1.13
N ARG A 124 37.81 -23.01 -0.69
CA ARG A 124 38.14 -22.98 0.76
C ARG A 124 37.89 -21.60 1.37
N LYS A 125 38.24 -20.53 0.66
CA LYS A 125 37.91 -19.17 1.11
C LYS A 125 36.41 -18.93 1.19
N CYS A 126 35.62 -19.41 0.22
CA CYS A 126 34.16 -19.35 0.29
C CYS A 126 33.62 -20.06 1.55
N MET A 127 34.19 -21.22 1.91
CA MET A 127 33.84 -21.94 3.16
C MET A 127 34.19 -21.12 4.41
N ASP A 128 35.36 -20.48 4.45
CA ASP A 128 35.78 -19.65 5.57
C ASP A 128 34.83 -18.46 5.79
N TYR A 129 34.28 -17.89 4.72
CA TYR A 129 33.26 -16.84 4.78
C TYR A 129 31.83 -17.36 4.98
N GLY A 130 31.61 -18.67 4.92
CA GLY A 130 30.29 -19.29 5.01
C GLY A 130 29.38 -18.97 3.82
N ALA A 131 29.93 -18.72 2.64
CA ALA A 131 29.20 -18.34 1.43
C ALA A 131 28.72 -19.56 0.62
N ALA A 132 27.56 -19.43 -0.05
CA ALA A 132 27.19 -20.32 -1.15
C ALA A 132 27.91 -19.88 -2.43
N VAL A 133 28.02 -20.77 -3.43
CA VAL A 133 28.84 -20.49 -4.61
C VAL A 133 28.17 -20.92 -5.91
N VAL A 134 28.20 -20.03 -6.90
CA VAL A 134 27.89 -20.34 -8.29
C VAL A 134 29.16 -20.91 -8.93
N VAL A 135 29.05 -22.13 -9.47
CA VAL A 135 30.11 -22.82 -10.20
C VAL A 135 29.74 -22.80 -11.68
N MET A 136 30.47 -21.98 -12.44
CA MET A 136 30.26 -21.89 -13.88
C MET A 136 30.87 -23.13 -14.56
N ALA A 137 30.14 -23.72 -15.52
CA ALA A 137 30.59 -24.87 -16.30
C ALA A 137 31.68 -24.46 -17.32
N PHE A 138 32.86 -24.14 -16.80
CA PHE A 138 34.03 -23.69 -17.54
C PHE A 138 35.28 -24.33 -16.92
N ASP A 139 35.96 -25.17 -17.70
CA ASP A 139 37.21 -25.83 -17.33
C ASP A 139 38.40 -25.33 -18.18
N GLU A 140 39.55 -25.99 -18.07
CA GLU A 140 40.79 -25.64 -18.75
C GLU A 140 40.70 -25.69 -20.29
N THR A 141 39.66 -26.32 -20.83
CA THR A 141 39.46 -26.51 -22.27
C THR A 141 38.41 -25.57 -22.87
N GLY A 142 37.61 -24.90 -22.04
CA GLY A 142 36.59 -23.96 -22.52
C GLY A 142 35.28 -24.02 -21.74
N GLN A 143 34.31 -23.21 -22.17
CA GLN A 143 32.94 -23.25 -21.66
C GLN A 143 32.20 -24.45 -22.24
N ALA A 144 31.37 -25.11 -21.42
CA ALA A 144 30.55 -26.23 -21.88
C ALA A 144 29.36 -25.77 -22.73
N ASP A 145 29.43 -26.03 -24.03
CA ASP A 145 28.44 -25.69 -25.06
C ASP A 145 27.40 -26.81 -25.30
N THR A 146 27.81 -28.07 -25.21
CA THR A 146 26.95 -29.25 -25.40
C THR A 146 26.42 -29.81 -24.08
N LYS A 147 25.26 -30.49 -24.13
CA LYS A 147 24.67 -31.18 -22.96
C LYS A 147 25.70 -32.04 -22.20
N ASP A 148 26.42 -32.92 -22.90
CA ASP A 148 27.35 -33.86 -22.26
C ASP A 148 28.51 -33.14 -21.55
N ARG A 149 29.04 -32.08 -22.15
CA ARG A 149 30.10 -31.26 -21.52
C ARG A 149 29.59 -30.50 -20.31
N LYS A 150 28.36 -29.97 -20.36
CA LYS A 150 27.74 -29.27 -19.22
C LYS A 150 27.67 -30.20 -18.00
N VAL A 151 27.19 -31.42 -18.23
CA VAL A 151 27.07 -32.45 -17.19
C VAL A 151 28.44 -32.92 -16.69
N GLU A 152 29.39 -33.19 -17.59
CA GLU A 152 30.75 -33.64 -17.25
C GLU A 152 31.44 -32.66 -16.29
N ILE A 153 31.46 -31.36 -16.65
CA ILE A 153 32.14 -30.33 -15.87
C ILE A 153 31.47 -30.15 -14.51
N CYS A 154 30.13 -30.12 -14.46
CA CYS A 154 29.40 -29.96 -13.19
C CYS A 154 29.61 -31.17 -12.25
N LYS A 155 29.63 -32.41 -12.78
CA LYS A 155 29.94 -33.61 -11.99
C LYS A 155 31.38 -33.57 -11.45
N ARG A 156 32.36 -33.22 -12.29
CA ARG A 156 33.77 -33.06 -11.86
C ARG A 156 33.90 -32.03 -10.74
N ALA A 157 33.26 -30.86 -10.89
CA ALA A 157 33.28 -29.82 -9.86
C ALA A 157 32.59 -30.27 -8.56
N TYR A 158 31.47 -30.98 -8.65
CA TYR A 158 30.76 -31.54 -7.49
C TYR A 158 31.67 -32.49 -6.69
N ASP A 159 32.34 -33.42 -7.35
CA ASP A 159 33.24 -34.39 -6.71
C ASP A 159 34.43 -33.70 -6.03
N LEU A 160 35.01 -32.68 -6.67
CA LEU A 160 36.11 -31.89 -6.11
C LEU A 160 35.68 -31.10 -4.87
N LEU A 161 34.56 -30.37 -4.94
CA LEU A 161 34.05 -29.54 -3.85
C LEU A 161 33.62 -30.39 -2.64
N THR A 162 32.85 -31.45 -2.88
CA THR A 162 32.44 -32.35 -1.80
C THR A 162 33.62 -33.13 -1.20
N GLY A 163 34.65 -33.43 -2.00
CA GLY A 163 35.89 -34.05 -1.54
C GLY A 163 36.68 -33.22 -0.52
N ILE A 164 36.57 -31.89 -0.56
CA ILE A 164 37.15 -30.99 0.45
C ILE A 164 36.20 -30.65 1.61
N GLY A 165 34.98 -31.20 1.59
CA GLY A 165 33.96 -31.00 2.62
C GLY A 165 33.06 -29.77 2.40
N PHE A 166 33.01 -29.22 1.17
CA PHE A 166 32.07 -28.15 0.84
C PHE A 166 30.62 -28.68 0.91
N PRO A 167 29.67 -28.01 1.60
CA PRO A 167 28.30 -28.48 1.71
C PRO A 167 27.61 -28.56 0.33
N PRO A 168 27.09 -29.72 -0.09
CA PRO A 168 26.42 -29.90 -1.38
C PRO A 168 25.25 -28.93 -1.63
N GLU A 169 24.49 -28.59 -0.59
CA GLU A 169 23.36 -27.66 -0.65
C GLU A 169 23.75 -26.20 -0.94
N ASP A 170 25.03 -25.86 -0.78
CA ASP A 170 25.59 -24.53 -1.03
C ASP A 170 26.23 -24.39 -2.42
N ILE A 171 26.20 -25.47 -3.21
CA ILE A 171 26.71 -25.50 -4.59
C ILE A 171 25.57 -25.16 -5.55
N ILE A 172 25.74 -24.12 -6.35
CA ILE A 172 24.82 -23.71 -7.42
C ILE A 172 25.57 -23.86 -8.75
N PHE A 173 25.16 -24.76 -9.63
CA PHE A 173 25.78 -24.85 -10.96
C PHE A 173 25.18 -23.82 -11.91
N ASP A 174 26.03 -23.14 -12.68
CA ASP A 174 25.63 -22.43 -13.91
C ASP A 174 26.13 -23.22 -15.12
N PRO A 175 25.28 -24.03 -15.78
CA PRO A 175 25.63 -24.80 -16.96
C PRO A 175 25.84 -23.95 -18.22
N ASN A 176 25.85 -22.62 -18.15
CA ASN A 176 25.91 -21.66 -19.25
C ASN A 176 24.65 -21.66 -20.15
N ILE A 177 23.83 -20.63 -20.02
CA ILE A 177 22.78 -20.31 -21.00
C ILE A 177 23.41 -19.55 -22.18
N PHE A 178 23.34 -20.12 -23.38
CA PHE A 178 23.81 -19.49 -24.62
C PHE A 178 22.66 -18.93 -25.46
N ALA A 179 23.00 -18.01 -26.37
CA ALA A 179 22.04 -17.40 -27.27
C ALA A 179 21.53 -18.41 -28.32
N VAL A 180 20.22 -18.45 -28.51
CA VAL A 180 19.56 -19.23 -29.56
C VAL A 180 19.06 -18.30 -30.68
N ALA A 181 18.59 -18.89 -31.78
CA ALA A 181 18.09 -18.17 -32.95
C ALA A 181 19.11 -17.15 -33.50
N THR A 182 20.40 -17.50 -33.49
CA THR A 182 21.47 -16.64 -34.02
C THR A 182 21.67 -16.80 -35.54
N GLY A 183 20.97 -17.76 -36.16
CA GLY A 183 21.14 -18.14 -37.57
C GLY A 183 22.34 -19.08 -37.84
N ILE A 184 22.91 -19.68 -36.79
CA ILE A 184 24.01 -20.66 -36.87
C ILE A 184 23.43 -22.00 -36.41
N GLU A 185 23.49 -23.03 -37.25
CA GLU A 185 22.84 -24.34 -37.02
C GLU A 185 23.35 -25.02 -35.73
N GLU A 186 24.64 -24.85 -35.43
CA GLU A 186 25.25 -25.37 -34.20
C GLU A 186 24.65 -24.77 -32.92
N HIS A 187 23.99 -23.61 -32.99
CA HIS A 187 23.41 -22.92 -31.83
C HIS A 187 21.94 -23.28 -31.58
N ASP A 188 21.27 -23.94 -32.53
CA ASP A 188 19.84 -24.24 -32.43
C ASP A 188 19.51 -25.18 -31.27
N ARG A 189 20.48 -26.00 -30.85
CA ARG A 189 20.33 -26.94 -29.72
C ARG A 189 20.57 -26.33 -28.35
N TYR A 190 21.14 -25.13 -28.23
CA TYR A 190 21.61 -24.62 -26.93
C TYR A 190 20.52 -24.52 -25.86
N GLY A 191 19.29 -24.16 -26.24
CA GLY A 191 18.15 -24.11 -25.31
C GLY A 191 17.78 -25.50 -24.77
N LEU A 192 17.62 -26.47 -25.67
CA LEU A 192 17.26 -27.85 -25.32
C LEU A 192 18.38 -28.54 -24.54
N ASP A 193 19.63 -28.42 -24.98
CA ASP A 193 20.80 -29.02 -24.35
C ASP A 193 20.99 -28.50 -22.91
N PHE A 194 20.65 -27.23 -22.63
CA PHE A 194 20.64 -26.70 -21.26
C PHE A 194 19.57 -27.36 -20.40
N ILE A 195 18.32 -27.45 -20.89
CA ILE A 195 17.19 -28.05 -20.15
C ILE A 195 17.49 -29.52 -19.84
N GLU A 196 18.01 -30.27 -20.80
CA GLU A 196 18.40 -31.67 -20.62
C GLU A 196 19.59 -31.83 -19.67
N ALA A 197 20.58 -30.93 -19.73
CA ALA A 197 21.71 -30.94 -18.81
C ALA A 197 21.29 -30.65 -17.37
N VAL A 198 20.38 -29.69 -17.15
CA VAL A 198 19.83 -29.38 -15.81
C VAL A 198 19.19 -30.62 -15.20
N ALA A 199 18.33 -31.32 -15.96
CA ALA A 199 17.69 -32.54 -15.48
C ALA A 199 18.70 -33.63 -15.08
N GLU A 200 19.77 -33.80 -15.86
CA GLU A 200 20.81 -34.78 -15.56
C GLU A 200 21.68 -34.36 -14.37
N ILE A 201 22.07 -33.08 -14.28
CA ILE A 201 22.86 -32.53 -13.17
C ILE A 201 22.09 -32.70 -11.85
N LYS A 202 20.78 -32.40 -11.84
CA LYS A 202 19.94 -32.58 -10.64
C LYS A 202 19.86 -34.04 -10.20
N ALA A 203 19.88 -34.98 -11.14
CA ALA A 203 19.89 -36.40 -10.83
C ALA A 203 21.26 -36.89 -10.32
N SER A 204 22.36 -36.35 -10.86
CA SER A 204 23.72 -36.82 -10.55
C SER A 204 24.39 -36.11 -9.38
N CYS A 205 23.98 -34.89 -9.05
CA CYS A 205 24.57 -34.06 -8.01
C CYS A 205 23.49 -33.73 -6.96
N PRO A 206 23.21 -34.64 -6.01
CA PRO A 206 22.17 -34.44 -5.00
C PRO A 206 22.40 -33.17 -4.19
N HIS A 207 21.31 -32.54 -3.74
CA HIS A 207 21.27 -31.30 -2.96
C HIS A 207 21.75 -30.03 -3.69
N ALA A 208 22.64 -30.15 -4.68
CA ALA A 208 23.10 -29.03 -5.49
C ALA A 208 21.93 -28.34 -6.23
N LYS A 209 22.11 -27.05 -6.45
CA LYS A 209 21.16 -26.18 -7.15
C LYS A 209 21.66 -25.87 -8.55
N THR A 210 20.78 -25.34 -9.39
CA THR A 210 21.11 -24.91 -10.75
C THR A 210 20.58 -23.50 -11.01
N SER A 211 21.39 -22.71 -11.72
CA SER A 211 21.13 -21.31 -12.11
C SER A 211 21.54 -21.06 -13.57
N GLY A 212 21.21 -19.87 -14.08
CA GLY A 212 21.73 -19.38 -15.34
C GLY A 212 21.28 -17.95 -15.66
N GLY A 213 22.07 -17.26 -16.48
CA GLY A 213 21.75 -15.93 -17.00
C GLY A 213 20.71 -15.97 -18.14
N LEU A 214 19.43 -15.78 -17.82
CA LEU A 214 18.34 -15.94 -18.79
C LEU A 214 18.42 -14.94 -19.95
N SER A 215 18.90 -13.72 -19.68
CA SER A 215 19.10 -12.67 -20.66
C SER A 215 20.04 -13.05 -21.82
N ASN A 216 20.93 -14.04 -21.63
CA ASN A 216 21.81 -14.56 -22.68
C ASN A 216 21.05 -15.35 -23.75
N LEU A 217 19.95 -16.03 -23.39
CA LEU A 217 19.15 -16.84 -24.31
C LEU A 217 18.63 -16.01 -25.48
N SER A 218 18.13 -14.81 -25.19
CA SER A 218 17.43 -13.95 -26.14
C SER A 218 18.34 -12.88 -26.76
N PHE A 219 19.66 -13.06 -26.74
CA PHE A 219 20.62 -12.03 -27.15
C PHE A 219 20.43 -11.59 -28.62
N SER A 220 20.03 -12.52 -29.48
CA SER A 220 19.74 -12.30 -30.91
C SER A 220 18.61 -11.30 -31.18
N PHE A 221 17.74 -11.06 -30.19
CA PHE A 221 16.56 -10.18 -30.31
C PHE A 221 16.68 -8.88 -29.50
N ARG A 222 17.91 -8.43 -29.19
CA ARG A 222 18.14 -7.14 -28.52
C ARG A 222 17.41 -5.99 -29.24
N GLY A 223 16.58 -5.25 -28.51
CA GLY A 223 15.75 -4.17 -29.05
C GLY A 223 14.33 -4.59 -29.44
N ASN A 224 13.97 -5.87 -29.32
CA ASN A 224 12.61 -6.37 -29.47
C ASN A 224 12.13 -7.02 -28.16
N GLU A 225 11.77 -6.18 -27.19
CA GLU A 225 11.49 -6.65 -25.83
C GLU A 225 10.27 -7.59 -25.76
N THR A 226 9.27 -7.44 -26.63
CA THR A 226 8.12 -8.34 -26.69
C THR A 226 8.54 -9.78 -26.98
N VAL A 227 9.40 -9.99 -27.98
CA VAL A 227 9.90 -11.33 -28.33
C VAL A 227 10.80 -11.87 -27.22
N ARG A 228 11.66 -11.02 -26.63
CA ARG A 228 12.56 -11.43 -25.55
C ARG A 228 11.81 -11.93 -24.32
N ARG A 229 10.80 -11.18 -23.84
CA ARG A 229 9.97 -11.59 -22.69
C ARG A 229 9.24 -12.89 -22.96
N ALA A 230 8.72 -13.08 -24.18
CA ALA A 230 8.09 -14.33 -24.59
C ALA A 230 9.07 -15.52 -24.54
N MET A 231 10.28 -15.36 -25.10
CA MET A 231 11.33 -16.40 -25.04
C MET A 231 11.73 -16.76 -23.61
N HIS A 232 11.91 -15.76 -22.75
CA HIS A 232 12.27 -15.96 -21.34
C HIS A 232 11.20 -16.76 -20.60
N SER A 233 9.94 -16.39 -20.78
CA SER A 233 8.79 -17.03 -20.14
C SER A 233 8.59 -18.47 -20.60
N VAL A 234 8.72 -18.73 -21.90
CA VAL A 234 8.67 -20.08 -22.48
C VAL A 234 9.84 -20.94 -22.00
N PHE A 235 11.06 -20.39 -21.93
CA PHE A 235 12.22 -21.12 -21.45
C PHE A 235 12.06 -21.55 -19.99
N LEU A 236 11.67 -20.62 -19.11
CA LEU A 236 11.43 -20.94 -17.70
C LEU A 236 10.29 -21.95 -17.51
N TYR A 237 9.23 -21.86 -18.33
CA TYR A 237 8.13 -22.82 -18.30
C TYR A 237 8.61 -24.28 -18.51
N HIS A 238 9.65 -24.49 -19.31
CA HIS A 238 10.24 -25.82 -19.53
C HIS A 238 11.42 -26.15 -18.60
N ALA A 239 12.26 -25.16 -18.27
CA ALA A 239 13.46 -25.38 -17.48
C ALA A 239 13.17 -25.62 -15.98
N ILE A 240 12.15 -24.96 -15.41
CA ILE A 240 11.78 -25.13 -14.00
C ILE A 240 11.33 -26.56 -13.71
N PRO A 241 10.40 -27.17 -14.47
CA PRO A 241 10.05 -28.59 -14.29
C PRO A 241 11.23 -29.56 -14.51
N ALA A 242 12.20 -29.19 -15.36
CA ALA A 242 13.43 -29.97 -15.56
C ALA A 242 14.39 -29.89 -14.36
N GLY A 243 14.15 -28.98 -13.41
CA GLY A 243 14.88 -28.90 -12.15
C GLY A 243 15.69 -27.62 -11.95
N LEU A 244 15.48 -26.59 -12.79
CA LEU A 244 16.10 -25.28 -12.60
C LEU A 244 15.60 -24.63 -11.29
N ASP A 245 16.51 -24.34 -10.36
CA ASP A 245 16.14 -23.82 -9.04
C ASP A 245 16.04 -22.29 -9.02
N MET A 246 16.87 -21.61 -9.81
CA MET A 246 16.95 -20.16 -9.85
C MET A 246 17.41 -19.64 -11.22
N ALA A 247 17.21 -18.37 -11.51
CA ALA A 247 17.81 -17.73 -12.70
C ALA A 247 18.02 -16.24 -12.50
N ILE A 248 19.03 -15.69 -13.17
CA ILE A 248 19.25 -14.24 -13.26
C ILE A 248 18.31 -13.68 -14.32
N VAL A 249 17.35 -12.88 -13.88
CA VAL A 249 16.22 -12.38 -14.67
C VAL A 249 15.91 -10.92 -14.36
N ASN A 250 15.21 -10.26 -15.28
CA ASN A 250 14.48 -9.04 -14.95
C ASN A 250 13.13 -9.40 -14.32
N ALA A 251 13.08 -9.48 -12.99
CA ALA A 251 11.93 -10.02 -12.25
C ALA A 251 10.58 -9.33 -12.57
N GLY A 252 10.59 -8.04 -12.93
CA GLY A 252 9.38 -7.29 -13.28
C GLY A 252 8.88 -7.45 -14.73
N GLN A 253 9.59 -8.21 -15.58
CA GLN A 253 9.32 -8.28 -17.03
C GLN A 253 9.12 -9.72 -17.56
N LEU A 254 8.63 -10.64 -16.73
CA LEU A 254 8.23 -11.98 -17.21
C LEU A 254 6.75 -11.97 -17.56
N ASP A 255 6.42 -12.29 -18.83
CA ASP A 255 5.05 -12.40 -19.28
C ASP A 255 4.43 -13.72 -18.75
N VAL A 256 3.13 -13.72 -18.45
CA VAL A 256 2.45 -14.96 -18.06
C VAL A 256 2.34 -15.86 -19.30
N TYR A 257 2.87 -17.09 -19.23
CA TYR A 257 2.96 -18.01 -20.37
C TYR A 257 1.65 -18.17 -21.17
N ASP A 258 0.50 -18.23 -20.50
CA ASP A 258 -0.83 -18.35 -21.16
C ASP A 258 -1.37 -17.06 -21.77
N GLN A 259 -0.74 -15.92 -21.47
CA GLN A 259 -1.10 -14.60 -22.01
C GLN A 259 -0.22 -14.19 -23.20
N ILE A 260 0.84 -14.95 -23.49
CA ILE A 260 1.65 -14.74 -24.69
C ILE A 260 0.78 -15.07 -25.91
N ASP A 261 0.85 -14.22 -26.93
CA ASP A 261 0.20 -14.46 -28.21
C ASP A 261 0.46 -15.91 -28.68
N PRO A 262 -0.58 -16.70 -29.01
CA PRO A 262 -0.42 -18.12 -29.30
C PRO A 262 0.58 -18.43 -30.41
N GLU A 263 0.65 -17.59 -31.44
CA GLU A 263 1.58 -17.75 -32.57
C GLU A 263 3.02 -17.45 -32.16
N LEU A 264 3.23 -16.38 -31.39
CA LEU A 264 4.53 -16.04 -30.82
C LEU A 264 5.02 -17.10 -29.82
N ARG A 265 4.12 -17.61 -28.98
CA ARG A 265 4.42 -18.67 -27.99
C ARG A 265 4.88 -19.93 -28.69
N GLU A 266 4.15 -20.38 -29.71
CA GLU A 266 4.52 -21.57 -30.49
C GLU A 266 5.88 -21.39 -31.18
N ALA A 267 6.13 -20.23 -31.79
CA ALA A 267 7.41 -19.94 -32.44
C ALA A 267 8.58 -19.93 -31.43
N CYS A 268 8.38 -19.40 -30.22
CA CYS A 268 9.37 -19.43 -29.15
C CYS A 268 9.63 -20.87 -28.65
N GLU A 269 8.59 -21.70 -28.50
CA GLU A 269 8.73 -23.11 -28.14
C GLU A 269 9.48 -23.91 -29.20
N ASP A 270 9.18 -23.67 -30.48
CA ASP A 270 9.84 -24.32 -31.61
C ASP A 270 11.36 -24.09 -31.56
N VAL A 271 11.80 -22.87 -31.24
CA VAL A 271 13.21 -22.51 -31.11
C VAL A 271 13.83 -23.11 -29.85
N ILE A 272 13.20 -22.92 -28.68
CA ILE A 272 13.79 -23.32 -27.39
C ILE A 272 13.93 -24.84 -27.29
N LEU A 273 12.96 -25.59 -27.81
CA LEU A 273 12.93 -27.05 -27.74
C LEU A 273 13.42 -27.73 -29.03
N MET A 274 13.92 -26.95 -30.01
CA MET A 274 14.38 -27.44 -31.30
C MET A 274 13.35 -28.39 -31.97
N ARG A 275 12.06 -28.05 -31.97
CA ARG A 275 10.99 -28.93 -32.47
C ARG A 275 10.99 -29.09 -33.99
N ARG A 276 11.60 -28.14 -34.70
CA ARG A 276 11.63 -28.09 -36.17
C ARG A 276 12.91 -27.40 -36.69
N PRO A 277 13.41 -27.78 -37.88
CA PRO A 277 14.64 -27.21 -38.44
C PRO A 277 14.56 -25.73 -38.85
N ASP A 278 13.38 -25.23 -39.22
CA ASP A 278 13.13 -23.86 -39.67
C ASP A 278 12.61 -22.93 -38.54
N ALA A 279 12.75 -23.35 -37.27
CA ALA A 279 12.25 -22.61 -36.10
C ALA A 279 12.85 -21.19 -36.01
N THR A 280 14.16 -21.08 -36.21
CA THR A 280 14.90 -19.82 -36.13
C THR A 280 14.41 -18.82 -37.18
N GLU A 281 14.25 -19.24 -38.45
CA GLU A 281 13.75 -18.38 -39.53
C GLU A 281 12.32 -17.90 -39.24
N ARG A 282 11.43 -18.81 -38.81
CA ARG A 282 10.04 -18.50 -38.44
C ARG A 282 9.97 -17.44 -37.34
N LEU A 283 10.77 -17.57 -36.29
CA LEU A 283 10.76 -16.61 -35.18
C LEU A 283 11.32 -15.25 -35.59
N ILE A 284 12.35 -15.21 -36.45
CA ILE A 284 12.92 -13.96 -36.97
C ILE A 284 11.89 -13.22 -37.85
N ASP A 285 11.22 -13.93 -38.75
CA ASP A 285 10.18 -13.34 -39.61
C ASP A 285 9.01 -12.80 -38.78
N LEU A 286 8.57 -13.55 -37.77
CA LEU A 286 7.53 -13.12 -36.85
C LEU A 286 7.97 -11.90 -36.02
N ALA A 287 9.23 -11.86 -35.57
CA ALA A 287 9.76 -10.79 -34.76
C ALA A 287 9.72 -9.41 -35.46
N GLU A 288 9.86 -9.35 -36.78
CA GLU A 288 9.73 -8.09 -37.54
C GLU A 288 8.33 -7.46 -37.41
N SER A 289 7.28 -8.28 -37.26
CA SER A 289 5.91 -7.78 -37.04
C SER A 289 5.69 -7.12 -35.66
N TYR A 290 6.62 -7.34 -34.73
CA TYR A 290 6.62 -6.82 -33.35
C TYR A 290 7.60 -5.65 -33.14
N LYS A 291 8.35 -5.24 -34.18
CA LYS A 291 9.29 -4.10 -34.12
C LYS A 291 8.54 -2.77 -34.20
N GLY A 292 8.70 -1.90 -33.19
CA GLY A 292 8.28 -0.49 -33.26
C GLY A 292 6.86 -0.16 -32.81
N LYS A 293 6.15 -1.04 -32.10
CA LYS A 293 4.86 -0.69 -31.48
C LYS A 293 5.07 -0.26 -30.03
N SER A 294 5.09 1.05 -29.78
CA SER A 294 4.81 1.59 -28.45
C SER A 294 3.96 2.85 -28.49
N ALA A 295 2.89 2.82 -27.69
CA ALA A 295 2.31 3.94 -26.94
C ALA A 295 1.91 5.19 -27.74
N ALA A 296 1.00 5.01 -28.68
CA ALA A 296 0.04 6.05 -29.05
C ALA A 296 -1.35 5.43 -28.97
N ASP A 297 -2.08 5.79 -27.92
CA ASP A 297 -3.54 5.86 -27.99
C ASP A 297 -3.97 6.70 -29.22
N GLU A 298 -5.27 6.70 -29.53
CA GLU A 298 -5.92 7.63 -30.49
C GLU A 298 -6.19 7.13 -31.91
N LYS A 299 -6.57 5.86 -32.04
CA LYS A 299 -7.76 5.59 -32.88
C LYS A 299 -8.80 4.78 -32.14
N ALA A 300 -9.39 5.45 -31.14
CA ALA A 300 -10.81 5.27 -30.87
C ALA A 300 -11.59 5.50 -32.18
N ALA A 301 -11.94 4.42 -32.88
CA ALA A 301 -13.08 4.35 -33.79
C ALA A 301 -13.43 2.88 -34.07
N GLU A 302 -14.57 2.46 -33.53
CA GLU A 302 -15.50 1.47 -34.12
C GLU A 302 -15.19 -0.03 -34.12
N GLU A 303 -13.99 -0.53 -33.83
CA GLU A 303 -13.78 -1.99 -33.96
C GLU A 303 -14.61 -2.80 -32.92
N TRP A 304 -14.67 -2.35 -31.67
CA TRP A 304 -15.51 -3.01 -30.64
C TRP A 304 -17.01 -2.76 -30.82
N ARG A 305 -17.40 -1.68 -31.52
CA ARG A 305 -18.81 -1.40 -31.82
C ARG A 305 -19.39 -2.42 -32.81
N GLY A 306 -18.54 -3.05 -33.63
CA GLY A 306 -18.93 -4.16 -34.50
C GLY A 306 -19.11 -5.50 -33.78
N TRP A 307 -18.78 -5.61 -32.49
CA TRP A 307 -18.96 -6.85 -31.73
C TRP A 307 -20.42 -7.09 -31.35
N GLU A 308 -20.74 -8.34 -31.00
CA GLU A 308 -22.03 -8.71 -30.41
C GLU A 308 -22.28 -7.95 -29.11
N VAL A 309 -23.55 -7.58 -28.86
CA VAL A 309 -23.94 -6.72 -27.73
C VAL A 309 -23.45 -7.24 -26.38
N ARG A 310 -23.42 -8.57 -26.17
CA ARG A 310 -22.87 -9.19 -24.97
C ARG A 310 -21.41 -8.83 -24.74
N ARG A 311 -20.58 -8.95 -25.79
CA ARG A 311 -19.16 -8.62 -25.73
C ARG A 311 -18.91 -7.12 -25.64
N ARG A 312 -19.81 -6.29 -26.20
CA ARG A 312 -19.77 -4.83 -26.04
C ARG A 312 -20.05 -4.41 -24.60
N LEU A 313 -21.05 -4.99 -23.96
CA LEU A 313 -21.38 -4.73 -22.55
C LEU A 313 -20.24 -5.17 -21.63
N GLU A 314 -19.66 -6.36 -21.85
CA GLU A 314 -18.49 -6.84 -21.12
C GLU A 314 -17.30 -5.88 -21.26
N HIS A 315 -16.98 -5.47 -22.50
CA HIS A 315 -15.90 -4.53 -22.77
C HIS A 315 -16.14 -3.16 -22.12
N ALA A 316 -17.38 -2.64 -22.22
CA ALA A 316 -17.77 -1.37 -21.61
C ALA A 316 -17.64 -1.41 -20.08
N LEU A 317 -18.00 -2.53 -19.45
CA LEU A 317 -17.83 -2.73 -18.01
C LEU A 317 -16.35 -2.79 -17.63
N VAL A 318 -15.55 -3.64 -18.27
CA VAL A 318 -14.11 -3.80 -17.95
C VAL A 318 -13.34 -2.49 -18.18
N LYS A 319 -13.69 -1.70 -19.20
CA LYS A 319 -13.03 -0.43 -19.51
C LYS A 319 -13.68 0.79 -18.84
N GLY A 320 -14.81 0.65 -18.16
CA GLY A 320 -15.51 1.75 -17.49
C GLY A 320 -16.13 2.79 -18.44
N ILE A 321 -16.54 2.37 -19.64
CA ILE A 321 -17.11 3.23 -20.70
C ILE A 321 -18.63 3.33 -20.53
N ASP A 322 -19.15 4.54 -20.30
CA ASP A 322 -20.60 4.75 -20.08
C ASP A 322 -21.36 5.31 -21.29
N ALA A 323 -20.67 5.87 -22.30
CA ALA A 323 -21.27 6.59 -23.41
C ALA A 323 -22.33 5.82 -24.22
N HIS A 324 -22.23 4.49 -24.30
CA HIS A 324 -23.15 3.63 -25.06
C HIS A 324 -23.88 2.59 -24.23
N VAL A 325 -23.65 2.54 -22.91
CA VAL A 325 -24.11 1.43 -22.07
C VAL A 325 -25.63 1.30 -22.08
N VAL A 326 -26.38 2.40 -22.07
CA VAL A 326 -27.85 2.38 -22.11
C VAL A 326 -28.37 1.77 -23.41
N ALA A 327 -27.79 2.16 -24.54
CA ALA A 327 -28.17 1.65 -25.86
C ALA A 327 -27.82 0.16 -26.02
N ASP A 328 -26.63 -0.25 -25.59
CA ASP A 328 -26.23 -1.66 -25.61
C ASP A 328 -27.07 -2.50 -24.65
N THR A 329 -27.43 -1.95 -23.48
CA THR A 329 -28.31 -2.63 -22.51
C THR A 329 -29.71 -2.83 -23.09
N GLU A 330 -30.25 -1.83 -23.79
CA GLU A 330 -31.55 -1.96 -24.46
C GLU A 330 -31.51 -2.99 -25.61
N GLU A 331 -30.45 -3.00 -26.41
CA GLU A 331 -30.27 -3.99 -27.47
C GLU A 331 -30.15 -5.40 -26.88
N ALA A 332 -29.40 -5.59 -25.79
CA ALA A 332 -29.34 -6.87 -25.09
C ALA A 332 -30.71 -7.27 -24.52
N ARG A 333 -31.44 -6.34 -23.90
CA ARG A 333 -32.79 -6.60 -23.37
C ARG A 333 -33.77 -7.13 -24.42
N GLN A 334 -33.62 -6.71 -25.68
CA GLN A 334 -34.46 -7.20 -26.78
C GLN A 334 -34.04 -8.59 -27.30
N GLN A 335 -32.81 -9.04 -26.99
CA GLN A 335 -32.27 -10.33 -27.40
C GLN A 335 -32.46 -11.44 -26.35
N PHE A 336 -32.65 -11.08 -25.08
CA PHE A 336 -32.96 -12.02 -24.00
C PHE A 336 -34.47 -12.13 -23.76
N ASP A 337 -34.92 -13.29 -23.27
CA ASP A 337 -36.34 -13.56 -23.06
C ASP A 337 -36.89 -12.76 -21.87
N ARG A 338 -36.04 -12.48 -20.87
CA ARG A 338 -36.39 -11.67 -19.68
C ARG A 338 -35.35 -10.57 -19.44
N PRO A 339 -35.74 -9.34 -19.08
CA PRO A 339 -34.82 -8.23 -18.78
C PRO A 339 -33.80 -8.55 -17.67
N ILE A 340 -34.15 -9.42 -16.71
CA ILE A 340 -33.26 -9.85 -15.63
C ILE A 340 -32.06 -10.66 -16.15
N GLU A 341 -32.21 -11.36 -17.28
CA GLU A 341 -31.15 -12.19 -17.86
C GLU A 341 -30.00 -11.34 -18.45
N VAL A 342 -30.26 -10.07 -18.76
CA VAL A 342 -29.20 -9.11 -19.11
C VAL A 342 -28.32 -8.80 -17.90
N ILE A 343 -28.92 -8.74 -16.70
CA ILE A 343 -28.19 -8.56 -15.45
C ILE A 343 -27.40 -9.84 -15.15
N GLU A 344 -28.08 -10.98 -15.05
CA GLU A 344 -27.49 -12.27 -14.67
C GLU A 344 -26.48 -12.83 -15.70
N GLY A 345 -26.58 -12.40 -16.97
CA GLY A 345 -25.68 -12.79 -18.05
C GLY A 345 -24.59 -11.74 -18.33
N PRO A 346 -24.69 -10.97 -19.42
CA PRO A 346 -23.61 -10.12 -19.93
C PRO A 346 -23.05 -9.13 -18.90
N LEU A 347 -23.92 -8.56 -18.05
CA LEU A 347 -23.47 -7.59 -17.05
C LEU A 347 -22.71 -8.26 -15.91
N MET A 348 -23.24 -9.35 -15.33
CA MET A 348 -22.54 -10.11 -14.29
C MET A 348 -21.27 -10.78 -14.82
N ASP A 349 -21.24 -11.25 -16.06
CA ASP A 349 -20.04 -11.78 -16.70
C ASP A 349 -18.93 -10.71 -16.74
N GLY A 350 -19.26 -9.51 -17.21
CA GLY A 350 -18.30 -8.39 -17.22
C GLY A 350 -17.83 -8.01 -15.81
N MET A 351 -18.73 -8.07 -14.82
CA MET A 351 -18.37 -7.81 -13.43
C MET A 351 -17.51 -8.91 -12.79
N ASN A 352 -17.71 -10.17 -13.18
CA ASN A 352 -16.83 -11.28 -12.76
C ASN A 352 -15.42 -11.08 -13.30
N VAL A 353 -15.27 -10.67 -14.57
CA VAL A 353 -13.96 -10.34 -15.15
C VAL A 353 -13.30 -9.16 -14.40
N VAL A 354 -14.06 -8.12 -14.06
CA VAL A 354 -13.56 -7.01 -13.21
C VAL A 354 -13.10 -7.53 -11.84
N GLY A 355 -13.88 -8.42 -11.22
CA GLY A 355 -13.54 -9.06 -9.95
C GLY A 355 -12.25 -9.88 -10.02
N ASP A 356 -12.08 -10.69 -11.07
CA ASP A 356 -10.90 -11.52 -11.28
C ASP A 356 -9.65 -10.67 -11.56
N LEU A 357 -9.78 -9.60 -12.36
CA LEU A 357 -8.69 -8.66 -12.64
C LEU A 357 -8.28 -7.90 -11.38
N PHE A 358 -9.24 -7.46 -10.57
CA PHE A 358 -8.97 -6.80 -9.29
C PHE A 358 -8.33 -7.77 -8.28
N GLY A 359 -8.85 -8.99 -8.16
CA GLY A 359 -8.31 -10.02 -7.28
C GLY A 359 -6.91 -10.51 -7.67
N SER A 360 -6.54 -10.42 -8.95
CA SER A 360 -5.20 -10.74 -9.46
C SER A 360 -4.25 -9.53 -9.52
N GLY A 361 -4.69 -8.35 -9.05
CA GLY A 361 -3.88 -7.13 -9.03
C GLY A 361 -3.64 -6.50 -10.41
N LYS A 362 -4.42 -6.90 -11.43
CA LYS A 362 -4.34 -6.38 -12.81
C LYS A 362 -5.30 -5.21 -13.07
N MET A 363 -6.22 -4.96 -12.15
CA MET A 363 -7.12 -3.81 -12.15
C MET A 363 -7.12 -3.20 -10.75
N PHE A 364 -7.25 -1.88 -10.66
CA PHE A 364 -7.18 -1.15 -9.39
C PHE A 364 -8.50 -0.44 -9.07
N LEU A 365 -8.65 -0.03 -7.82
CA LEU A 365 -9.91 0.50 -7.32
C LEU A 365 -10.51 1.64 -8.18
N PRO A 366 -9.74 2.62 -8.71
CA PRO A 366 -10.32 3.65 -9.59
C PRO A 366 -11.04 3.08 -10.81
N GLN A 367 -10.49 2.01 -11.40
CA GLN A 367 -11.08 1.34 -12.56
C GLN A 367 -12.32 0.54 -12.15
N VAL A 368 -12.26 -0.17 -11.01
CA VAL A 368 -13.41 -0.93 -10.47
C VAL A 368 -14.60 -0.02 -10.20
N VAL A 369 -14.38 1.18 -9.64
CA VAL A 369 -15.46 2.15 -9.39
C VAL A 369 -16.03 2.69 -10.71
N LYS A 370 -15.18 2.92 -11.74
CA LYS A 370 -15.67 3.26 -13.09
C LYS A 370 -16.52 2.14 -13.70
N SER A 371 -16.14 0.88 -13.55
CA SER A 371 -16.94 -0.29 -13.97
C SER A 371 -18.28 -0.35 -13.25
N ALA A 372 -18.29 -0.10 -11.93
CA ALA A 372 -19.51 -0.06 -11.13
C ALA A 372 -20.52 0.98 -11.62
N ARG A 373 -20.03 2.16 -12.03
CA ARG A 373 -20.86 3.22 -12.63
C ARG A 373 -21.55 2.74 -13.91
N VAL A 374 -20.80 2.07 -14.80
CA VAL A 374 -21.36 1.49 -16.03
C VAL A 374 -22.43 0.46 -15.69
N MET A 375 -22.16 -0.44 -14.72
CA MET A 375 -23.10 -1.43 -14.22
C MET A 375 -24.39 -0.80 -13.69
N LYS A 376 -24.29 0.21 -12.80
CA LYS A 376 -25.46 0.89 -12.24
C LYS A 376 -26.30 1.59 -13.29
N LYS A 377 -25.68 2.25 -14.28
CA LYS A 377 -26.41 2.88 -15.40
C LYS A 377 -27.16 1.85 -16.24
N ALA A 378 -26.55 0.69 -16.51
CA ALA A 378 -27.21 -0.41 -17.21
C ALA A 378 -28.40 -0.96 -16.41
N VAL A 379 -28.21 -1.31 -15.14
CA VAL A 379 -29.28 -1.81 -14.27
C VAL A 379 -30.41 -0.80 -14.12
N ALA A 380 -30.10 0.49 -13.93
CA ALA A 380 -31.10 1.54 -13.82
C ALA A 380 -32.01 1.63 -15.06
N HIS A 381 -31.47 1.37 -16.26
CA HIS A 381 -32.25 1.29 -17.49
C HIS A 381 -33.19 0.07 -17.51
N LEU A 382 -32.78 -1.05 -16.90
CA LEU A 382 -33.55 -2.31 -16.87
C LEU A 382 -34.67 -2.32 -15.81
N ILE A 383 -34.53 -1.57 -14.72
CA ILE A 383 -35.49 -1.54 -13.59
C ILE A 383 -36.96 -1.38 -14.06
N PRO A 384 -37.33 -0.40 -14.92
CA PRO A 384 -38.72 -0.25 -15.35
C PRO A 384 -39.28 -1.48 -16.07
N PHE A 385 -38.43 -2.22 -16.80
CA PHE A 385 -38.83 -3.44 -17.51
C PHE A 385 -38.92 -4.64 -16.58
N ILE A 386 -38.00 -4.78 -15.63
CA ILE A 386 -38.03 -5.83 -14.60
C ILE A 386 -39.27 -5.66 -13.70
N GLU A 387 -39.59 -4.43 -13.31
CA GLU A 387 -40.77 -4.14 -12.49
C GLU A 387 -42.08 -4.42 -13.22
N ALA A 388 -42.11 -4.27 -14.55
CA ALA A 388 -43.25 -4.60 -15.38
C ALA A 388 -43.45 -6.11 -15.58
N GLU A 389 -42.40 -6.92 -15.40
CA GLU A 389 -42.42 -8.39 -15.56
C GLU A 389 -42.57 -9.19 -14.26
N LYS A 390 -42.68 -8.53 -13.09
CA LYS A 390 -42.63 -9.17 -11.76
C LYS A 390 -43.34 -10.54 -11.67
N GLU A 391 -42.54 -11.61 -11.69
CA GLU A 391 -42.61 -12.71 -10.73
C GLU A 391 -41.56 -12.49 -9.64
N ALA A 392 -41.91 -12.80 -8.39
CA ALA A 392 -41.03 -12.67 -7.24
C ALA A 392 -39.95 -13.77 -7.27
N GLY A 393 -38.65 -13.42 -7.32
CA GLY A 393 -37.62 -14.44 -7.14
C GLY A 393 -36.16 -14.16 -7.48
N ALA A 394 -35.77 -13.01 -8.07
CA ALA A 394 -34.35 -12.73 -8.31
C ALA A 394 -33.62 -12.60 -6.96
N LYS A 395 -32.72 -13.56 -6.67
CA LYS A 395 -31.95 -13.61 -5.42
C LYS A 395 -30.56 -13.03 -5.65
N ALA A 396 -30.25 -11.93 -4.95
CA ALA A 396 -28.87 -11.45 -4.83
C ALA A 396 -27.97 -12.54 -4.21
N LYS A 397 -26.66 -12.44 -4.44
CA LYS A 397 -25.66 -13.37 -3.87
C LYS A 397 -25.64 -13.35 -2.34
N GLY A 398 -26.07 -12.22 -1.77
CA GLY A 398 -26.32 -11.98 -0.35
C GLY A 398 -26.64 -10.50 -0.13
N LYS A 399 -27.17 -10.17 1.03
CA LYS A 399 -27.58 -8.82 1.41
C LYS A 399 -26.82 -8.35 2.64
N ILE A 400 -26.26 -7.15 2.56
CA ILE A 400 -25.50 -6.51 3.63
C ILE A 400 -26.09 -5.15 4.00
N VAL A 401 -26.29 -4.94 5.30
CA VAL A 401 -26.56 -3.60 5.85
C VAL A 401 -25.22 -2.96 6.21
N MET A 402 -24.97 -1.76 5.70
CA MET A 402 -23.75 -1.00 5.98
C MET A 402 -24.07 0.33 6.65
N ALA A 403 -23.30 0.71 7.66
CA ALA A 403 -23.48 1.98 8.37
C ALA A 403 -22.15 2.53 8.90
N THR A 404 -21.98 3.86 8.85
CA THR A 404 -21.02 4.54 9.72
C THR A 404 -21.70 4.74 11.08
N VAL A 405 -21.03 4.28 12.13
CA VAL A 405 -21.60 4.20 13.49
C VAL A 405 -21.98 5.58 14.04
N LYS A 406 -22.78 5.56 15.11
CA LYS A 406 -23.30 6.76 15.77
C LYS A 406 -22.18 7.77 16.11
N GLY A 407 -22.47 9.04 15.87
CA GLY A 407 -21.55 10.15 16.15
C GLY A 407 -20.34 10.27 15.22
N ASP A 408 -20.16 9.33 14.28
CA ASP A 408 -19.14 9.41 13.23
C ASP A 408 -19.78 9.76 11.87
N VAL A 409 -19.05 10.53 11.08
CA VAL A 409 -19.55 11.21 9.87
C VAL A 409 -18.80 10.82 8.61
N HIS A 410 -17.68 10.11 8.71
CA HIS A 410 -16.87 9.77 7.55
C HIS A 410 -17.36 8.50 6.87
N ASP A 411 -17.52 8.57 5.54
CA ASP A 411 -18.12 7.50 4.75
C ASP A 411 -17.34 7.11 3.48
N ILE A 412 -16.22 7.75 3.15
CA ILE A 412 -15.46 7.48 1.91
C ILE A 412 -15.12 5.98 1.82
N GLY A 413 -14.48 5.42 2.84
CA GLY A 413 -14.13 4.00 2.88
C GLY A 413 -15.34 3.07 2.84
N LYS A 414 -16.44 3.43 3.55
CA LYS A 414 -17.70 2.69 3.51
C LYS A 414 -18.28 2.65 2.10
N ASN A 415 -18.31 3.79 1.40
CA ASN A 415 -18.87 3.91 0.06
C ASN A 415 -18.05 3.09 -0.93
N ILE A 416 -16.72 3.10 -0.79
CA ILE A 416 -15.82 2.24 -1.58
C ILE A 416 -16.16 0.76 -1.37
N VAL A 417 -16.27 0.30 -0.12
CA VAL A 417 -16.64 -1.10 0.18
C VAL A 417 -18.02 -1.44 -0.38
N GLY A 418 -19.00 -0.55 -0.22
CA GLY A 418 -20.35 -0.74 -0.74
C GLY A 418 -20.36 -0.89 -2.28
N VAL A 419 -19.63 -0.05 -2.99
CA VAL A 419 -19.47 -0.14 -4.44
C VAL A 419 -18.80 -1.46 -4.83
N VAL A 420 -17.71 -1.84 -4.17
CA VAL A 420 -16.98 -3.09 -4.46
C VAL A 420 -17.84 -4.34 -4.19
N LEU A 421 -18.68 -4.34 -3.15
CA LEU A 421 -19.63 -5.41 -2.89
C LEU A 421 -20.75 -5.45 -3.94
N GLN A 422 -21.31 -4.31 -4.31
CA GLN A 422 -22.29 -4.23 -5.40
C GLN A 422 -21.72 -4.75 -6.72
N CYS A 423 -20.43 -4.49 -7.00
CA CYS A 423 -19.72 -5.03 -8.14
C CYS A 423 -19.67 -6.56 -8.15
N ASN A 424 -19.84 -7.22 -7.01
CA ASN A 424 -19.75 -8.68 -6.88
C ASN A 424 -21.12 -9.34 -6.68
N GLY A 425 -22.21 -8.64 -7.04
CA GLY A 425 -23.57 -9.16 -7.01
C GLY A 425 -24.23 -9.17 -5.63
N TYR A 426 -23.68 -8.43 -4.66
CA TYR A 426 -24.28 -8.23 -3.34
C TYR A 426 -25.29 -7.07 -3.35
N GLU A 427 -26.39 -7.23 -2.61
CA GLU A 427 -27.30 -6.12 -2.32
C GLU A 427 -26.79 -5.36 -1.10
N VAL A 428 -26.45 -4.08 -1.28
CA VAL A 428 -25.92 -3.22 -0.20
C VAL A 428 -26.96 -2.19 0.21
N ILE A 429 -27.35 -2.23 1.48
CA ILE A 429 -28.26 -1.27 2.12
C ILE A 429 -27.42 -0.33 2.98
N ASP A 430 -27.09 0.82 2.40
CA ASP A 430 -26.31 1.85 3.08
C ASP A 430 -27.21 2.78 3.90
N LEU A 431 -27.05 2.76 5.21
CA LEU A 431 -27.83 3.58 6.15
C LEU A 431 -27.27 5.00 6.32
N GLY A 432 -26.12 5.29 5.70
CA GLY A 432 -25.42 6.56 5.80
C GLY A 432 -24.52 6.64 7.04
N VAL A 433 -24.47 7.84 7.63
CA VAL A 433 -23.59 8.19 8.74
C VAL A 433 -24.34 8.57 10.00
N MET A 434 -23.64 8.58 11.14
CA MET A 434 -24.21 8.83 12.47
C MET A 434 -25.40 7.91 12.79
N VAL A 435 -25.33 6.64 12.39
CA VAL A 435 -26.46 5.72 12.50
C VAL A 435 -26.47 5.06 13.90
N PRO A 436 -27.55 5.22 14.69
CA PRO A 436 -27.65 4.56 15.99
C PRO A 436 -27.82 3.04 15.83
N TRP A 437 -27.29 2.27 16.79
CA TRP A 437 -27.35 0.80 16.78
C TRP A 437 -28.78 0.28 16.59
N SER A 438 -29.78 0.94 17.16
CA SER A 438 -31.18 0.53 17.08
C SER A 438 -31.71 0.55 15.64
N LYS A 439 -31.29 1.54 14.84
CA LYS A 439 -31.64 1.63 13.41
C LYS A 439 -30.87 0.60 12.57
N ILE A 440 -29.62 0.29 12.93
CA ILE A 440 -28.82 -0.73 12.26
C ILE A 440 -29.48 -2.10 12.40
N LEU A 441 -29.81 -2.49 13.63
CA LEU A 441 -30.46 -3.77 13.92
C LEU A 441 -31.88 -3.84 13.32
N ALA A 442 -32.65 -2.75 13.40
CA ALA A 442 -33.97 -2.68 12.78
C ALA A 442 -33.88 -2.88 11.26
N ALA A 443 -32.98 -2.17 10.58
CA ALA A 443 -32.80 -2.31 9.14
C ALA A 443 -32.32 -3.71 8.74
N ALA A 444 -31.42 -4.33 9.52
CA ALA A 444 -30.97 -5.70 9.26
C ALA A 444 -32.12 -6.71 9.32
N ASN A 445 -33.02 -6.57 10.29
CA ASN A 445 -34.21 -7.42 10.40
C ASN A 445 -35.26 -7.11 9.32
N GLU A 446 -35.57 -5.83 9.09
CA GLU A 446 -36.59 -5.39 8.12
C GLU A 446 -36.25 -5.79 6.68
N ASN A 447 -34.97 -5.94 6.38
CA ASN A 447 -34.50 -6.27 5.05
C ASN A 447 -34.02 -7.72 4.91
N ASP A 448 -34.14 -8.57 5.94
CA ASP A 448 -33.60 -9.93 5.94
C ASP A 448 -32.11 -9.96 5.53
N ALA A 449 -31.29 -9.12 6.17
CA ALA A 449 -29.87 -9.01 5.83
C ALA A 449 -29.08 -10.24 6.29
N ASP A 450 -28.17 -10.71 5.45
CA ASP A 450 -27.30 -11.85 5.76
C ASP A 450 -26.11 -11.45 6.63
N MET A 451 -25.71 -10.18 6.60
CA MET A 451 -24.58 -9.65 7.36
C MET A 451 -24.71 -8.13 7.64
N ILE A 452 -24.01 -7.66 8.66
CA ILE A 452 -23.93 -6.23 9.04
C ILE A 452 -22.48 -5.77 8.91
N GLY A 453 -22.24 -4.63 8.26
CA GLY A 453 -20.93 -3.97 8.17
C GLY A 453 -20.91 -2.62 8.86
N LEU A 454 -19.95 -2.43 9.78
CA LEU A 454 -19.76 -1.17 10.51
C LEU A 454 -18.50 -0.45 10.06
N SER A 455 -18.59 0.88 9.91
CA SER A 455 -17.48 1.77 9.60
C SER A 455 -17.26 2.81 10.71
N GLY A 456 -15.99 3.11 11.00
CA GLY A 456 -15.59 4.16 11.95
C GLY A 456 -14.21 4.73 11.64
N LEU A 457 -14.06 6.05 11.76
CA LEU A 457 -12.83 6.81 11.58
C LEU A 457 -12.20 7.25 12.90
N ILE A 458 -13.01 7.67 13.89
CA ILE A 458 -12.49 8.22 15.15
C ILE A 458 -12.48 7.19 16.28
N THR A 459 -11.71 7.45 17.34
CA THR A 459 -11.56 6.48 18.43
C THR A 459 -12.86 6.21 19.21
N PRO A 460 -13.77 7.18 19.43
CA PRO A 460 -15.08 6.90 20.03
C PRO A 460 -15.94 5.91 19.22
N SER A 461 -15.73 5.80 17.90
CA SER A 461 -16.49 4.90 17.03
C SER A 461 -16.27 3.43 17.38
N LEU A 462 -15.13 3.09 17.97
CA LEU A 462 -14.84 1.73 18.43
C LEU A 462 -15.79 1.28 19.55
N ASP A 463 -16.19 2.20 20.43
CA ASP A 463 -17.13 1.90 21.51
C ASP A 463 -18.56 1.70 20.99
N GLU A 464 -18.95 2.45 19.96
CA GLU A 464 -20.23 2.25 19.28
C GLU A 464 -20.26 0.88 18.57
N MET A 465 -19.13 0.43 18.01
CA MET A 465 -19.04 -0.93 17.42
C MET A 465 -19.17 -2.03 18.48
N VAL A 466 -18.59 -1.85 19.67
CA VAL A 466 -18.81 -2.77 20.80
C VAL A 466 -20.27 -2.76 21.22
N THR A 467 -20.89 -1.58 21.33
CA THR A 467 -22.32 -1.45 21.68
C THR A 467 -23.21 -2.18 20.68
N VAL A 468 -22.95 -2.05 19.37
CA VAL A 468 -23.68 -2.81 18.35
C VAL A 468 -23.52 -4.32 18.57
N ALA A 469 -22.31 -4.81 18.85
CA ALA A 469 -22.08 -6.23 19.12
C ALA A 469 -22.84 -6.73 20.38
N GLU A 470 -22.83 -5.97 21.47
CA GLU A 470 -23.58 -6.27 22.70
C GLU A 470 -25.10 -6.31 22.46
N GLU A 471 -25.62 -5.37 21.66
CA GLU A 471 -27.03 -5.28 21.34
C GLU A 471 -27.45 -6.38 20.35
N MET A 472 -26.61 -6.76 19.40
CA MET A 472 -26.83 -7.93 18.53
C MET A 472 -26.94 -9.22 19.37
N LYS A 473 -26.07 -9.37 20.38
CA LYS A 473 -26.15 -10.50 21.32
C LYS A 473 -27.46 -10.47 22.12
N THR A 474 -27.83 -9.32 22.66
CA THR A 474 -29.08 -9.14 23.42
C THR A 474 -30.32 -9.44 22.56
N ALA A 475 -30.27 -9.08 21.28
CA ALA A 475 -31.32 -9.37 20.30
C ALA A 475 -31.32 -10.84 19.80
N GLY A 476 -30.36 -11.67 20.22
CA GLY A 476 -30.25 -13.07 19.80
C GLY A 476 -29.90 -13.24 18.31
N MET A 477 -29.24 -12.24 17.72
CA MET A 477 -28.79 -12.29 16.33
C MET A 477 -27.67 -13.31 16.14
N THR A 478 -27.57 -13.89 14.94
CA THR A 478 -26.54 -14.88 14.59
C THR A 478 -25.80 -14.57 13.29
N MET A 479 -26.21 -13.53 12.56
CA MET A 479 -25.55 -13.12 11.32
C MET A 479 -24.13 -12.58 11.60
N PRO A 480 -23.20 -12.68 10.64
CA PRO A 480 -21.87 -12.11 10.78
C PRO A 480 -21.86 -10.58 10.92
N LEU A 481 -20.96 -10.09 11.78
CA LEU A 481 -20.64 -8.68 11.98
C LEU A 481 -19.26 -8.35 11.40
N LEU A 482 -19.22 -7.50 10.39
CA LEU A 482 -18.00 -7.04 9.73
C LEU A 482 -17.59 -5.68 10.33
N ILE A 483 -16.33 -5.56 10.74
CA ILE A 483 -15.76 -4.35 11.35
C ILE A 483 -14.68 -3.77 10.44
N GLY A 484 -14.79 -2.49 10.09
CA GLY A 484 -13.79 -1.78 9.27
C GLY A 484 -13.73 -0.28 9.54
N GLY A 485 -12.77 0.40 8.92
CA GLY A 485 -12.52 1.84 9.09
C GLY A 485 -11.19 2.15 9.80
N ALA A 486 -10.73 3.40 9.75
CA ALA A 486 -9.33 3.77 10.03
C ALA A 486 -8.86 3.47 11.46
N THR A 487 -9.75 3.55 12.46
CA THR A 487 -9.43 3.26 13.86
C THR A 487 -9.56 1.79 14.21
N THR A 488 -10.14 0.98 13.33
CA THR A 488 -10.33 -0.45 13.56
C THR A 488 -9.05 -1.25 13.35
N SER A 489 -8.88 -2.34 14.09
CA SER A 489 -7.77 -3.26 13.91
C SER A 489 -8.16 -4.68 14.30
N LYS A 490 -7.45 -5.68 13.74
CA LYS A 490 -7.61 -7.09 14.11
C LYS A 490 -7.49 -7.29 15.62
N VAL A 491 -6.54 -6.56 16.22
CA VAL A 491 -6.24 -6.65 17.64
C VAL A 491 -7.34 -6.06 18.51
N HIS A 492 -7.83 -4.86 18.19
CA HIS A 492 -8.95 -4.27 18.94
C HIS A 492 -10.22 -5.13 18.80
N THR A 493 -10.52 -5.57 17.57
CA THR A 493 -11.68 -6.43 17.29
C THR A 493 -11.64 -7.71 18.13
N ALA A 494 -10.50 -8.42 18.13
CA ALA A 494 -10.31 -9.65 18.91
C ALA A 494 -10.42 -9.44 20.43
N LEU A 495 -10.03 -8.28 20.96
CA LEU A 495 -10.00 -8.01 22.40
C LEU A 495 -11.31 -7.46 22.94
N ARG A 496 -12.07 -6.70 22.15
CA ARG A 496 -13.18 -5.87 22.63
C ARG A 496 -14.51 -6.12 21.95
N ILE A 497 -14.52 -6.41 20.65
CA ILE A 497 -15.77 -6.53 19.86
C ILE A 497 -16.18 -8.00 19.77
N ASP A 498 -15.26 -8.89 19.38
CA ASP A 498 -15.51 -10.34 19.28
C ASP A 498 -16.07 -10.95 20.58
N PRO A 499 -15.55 -10.62 21.79
CA PRO A 499 -16.13 -11.16 23.03
C PRO A 499 -17.53 -10.64 23.38
N ALA A 500 -17.97 -9.54 22.75
CA ALA A 500 -19.26 -8.92 23.03
C ALA A 500 -20.43 -9.55 22.27
N TYR A 501 -20.15 -10.38 21.26
CA TYR A 501 -21.15 -11.02 20.40
C TYR A 501 -20.87 -12.52 20.24
N ASP A 502 -21.91 -13.35 20.27
CA ASP A 502 -21.77 -14.82 20.18
C ASP A 502 -21.70 -15.31 18.72
N GLY A 503 -22.08 -14.48 17.74
CA GLY A 503 -21.96 -14.78 16.31
C GLY A 503 -20.60 -14.37 15.73
N PRO A 504 -20.35 -14.63 14.44
CA PRO A 504 -19.06 -14.35 13.82
C PRO A 504 -18.75 -12.84 13.76
N VAL A 505 -17.62 -12.41 14.33
CA VAL A 505 -17.10 -11.04 14.17
C VAL A 505 -15.84 -11.08 13.32
N ILE A 506 -15.82 -10.33 12.21
CA ILE A 506 -14.70 -10.34 11.27
C ILE A 506 -14.19 -8.92 11.03
N HIS A 507 -12.93 -8.66 11.42
CA HIS A 507 -12.20 -7.46 11.00
C HIS A 507 -11.82 -7.54 9.52
N VAL A 508 -12.22 -6.53 8.74
CA VAL A 508 -11.91 -6.41 7.33
C VAL A 508 -11.01 -5.19 7.16
N LEU A 509 -9.81 -5.42 6.61
CA LEU A 509 -8.77 -4.40 6.52
C LEU A 509 -9.11 -3.32 5.49
N ASP A 510 -9.58 -3.73 4.32
CA ASP A 510 -9.73 -2.89 3.14
C ASP A 510 -10.86 -3.42 2.25
N ALA A 511 -11.25 -2.63 1.24
CA ALA A 511 -12.34 -3.00 0.34
C ALA A 511 -12.02 -4.21 -0.54
N SER A 512 -10.74 -4.45 -0.86
CA SER A 512 -10.33 -5.60 -1.68
C SER A 512 -10.62 -6.94 -1.01
N ARG A 513 -10.48 -6.98 0.32
CA ARG A 513 -10.75 -8.19 1.12
C ARG A 513 -12.22 -8.38 1.45
N ALA A 514 -13.03 -7.32 1.42
CA ALA A 514 -14.44 -7.36 1.79
C ALA A 514 -15.24 -8.41 0.98
N VAL A 515 -14.96 -8.51 -0.33
CA VAL A 515 -15.62 -9.47 -1.23
C VAL A 515 -15.27 -10.91 -0.86
N GLY A 516 -13.99 -11.19 -0.62
CA GLY A 516 -13.51 -12.51 -0.25
C GLY A 516 -14.08 -12.98 1.10
N VAL A 517 -14.18 -12.04 2.05
CA VAL A 517 -14.80 -12.29 3.36
C VAL A 517 -16.30 -12.56 3.22
N ALA A 518 -17.05 -11.69 2.54
CA ALA A 518 -18.49 -11.86 2.34
C ALA A 518 -18.80 -13.19 1.62
N SER A 519 -18.03 -13.53 0.59
CA SER A 519 -18.23 -14.77 -0.17
C SER A 519 -17.98 -16.03 0.67
N ARG A 520 -16.97 -16.02 1.55
CA ARG A 520 -16.70 -17.14 2.46
C ARG A 520 -17.77 -17.27 3.53
N LEU A 521 -18.25 -16.15 4.08
CA LEU A 521 -19.29 -16.14 5.12
C LEU A 521 -20.64 -16.65 4.64
N LEU A 522 -20.94 -16.50 3.34
CA LEU A 522 -22.19 -16.98 2.72
C LEU A 522 -22.05 -18.35 2.06
N SER A 523 -20.86 -18.96 2.09
CA SER A 523 -20.60 -20.26 1.48
C SER A 523 -20.97 -21.40 2.43
N ASP A 524 -21.84 -22.30 1.99
CA ASP A 524 -22.22 -23.51 2.75
C ASP A 524 -21.03 -24.43 3.09
N THR A 525 -19.94 -24.36 2.33
CA THR A 525 -18.78 -25.25 2.49
C THR A 525 -17.57 -24.58 3.15
N GLN A 526 -17.46 -23.25 3.06
CA GLN A 526 -16.29 -22.51 3.56
C GLN A 526 -16.57 -21.73 4.85
N ARG A 527 -17.84 -21.40 5.14
CA ARG A 527 -18.23 -20.55 6.27
C ARG A 527 -17.68 -21.07 7.58
N ASP A 528 -18.01 -22.29 7.97
CA ASP A 528 -17.71 -22.81 9.30
C ASP A 528 -16.20 -22.88 9.55
N ALA A 529 -15.43 -23.40 8.59
CA ALA A 529 -13.98 -23.45 8.66
C ALA A 529 -13.34 -22.05 8.73
N PHE A 530 -13.88 -21.07 8.00
CA PHE A 530 -13.39 -19.69 8.03
C PHE A 530 -13.67 -18.99 9.36
N VAL A 531 -14.88 -19.18 9.91
CA VAL A 531 -15.27 -18.67 11.22
C VAL A 531 -14.41 -19.29 12.32
N GLU A 532 -14.24 -20.60 12.32
CA GLU A 532 -13.41 -21.31 13.30
C GLU A 532 -11.94 -20.86 13.26
N THR A 533 -11.38 -20.72 12.04
CA THR A 533 -10.01 -20.23 11.87
C THR A 533 -9.86 -18.82 12.42
N THR A 534 -10.81 -17.93 12.12
CA THR A 534 -10.78 -16.54 12.59
C THR A 534 -10.94 -16.46 14.12
N ALA A 535 -11.83 -17.26 14.71
CA ALA A 535 -12.02 -17.33 16.15
C ALA A 535 -10.75 -17.85 16.86
N SER A 536 -10.08 -18.86 16.29
CA SER A 536 -8.80 -19.38 16.78
C SER A 536 -7.69 -18.32 16.70
N ASP A 537 -7.60 -17.59 15.58
CA ASP A 537 -6.69 -16.47 15.42
C ASP A 537 -6.92 -15.38 16.49
N TYR A 538 -8.17 -15.05 16.77
CA TYR A 538 -8.52 -14.05 17.78
C TYR A 538 -8.22 -14.54 19.18
N ALA A 539 -8.47 -15.82 19.48
CA ALA A 539 -8.05 -16.45 20.73
C ALA A 539 -6.52 -16.37 20.90
N HIS A 540 -5.76 -16.70 19.85
CA HIS A 540 -4.30 -16.59 19.89
C HIS A 540 -3.83 -15.15 20.12
N VAL A 541 -4.47 -14.15 19.48
CA VAL A 541 -4.16 -12.73 19.71
C VAL A 541 -4.45 -12.34 21.17
N ARG A 542 -5.55 -12.82 21.74
CA ARG A 542 -5.89 -12.60 23.17
C ARG A 542 -4.85 -13.24 24.08
N ASP A 543 -4.50 -14.49 23.85
CA ASP A 543 -3.53 -15.24 24.66
C ASP A 543 -2.12 -14.64 24.57
N ALA A 544 -1.67 -14.32 23.36
CA ALA A 544 -0.37 -13.67 23.12
C ALA A 544 -0.27 -12.31 23.80
N ARG A 545 -1.39 -11.57 23.91
CA ARG A 545 -1.44 -10.30 24.61
C ARG A 545 -1.58 -10.45 26.12
N ALA A 546 -2.31 -11.47 26.60
CA ALA A 546 -2.38 -11.83 28.01
C ALA A 546 -1.01 -12.29 28.55
N GLY A 547 -0.18 -12.93 27.71
CA GLY A 547 1.16 -13.42 28.07
C GLY A 547 2.29 -12.39 27.96
N LYS A 548 2.09 -11.25 27.29
CA LYS A 548 3.04 -10.13 27.32
C LYS A 548 2.79 -9.31 28.58
N GLY A 549 3.76 -9.29 29.50
CA GLY A 549 3.71 -8.37 30.65
C GLY A 549 3.41 -6.94 30.17
N GLN A 550 2.46 -6.27 30.83
CA GLN A 550 2.18 -4.87 30.58
C GLN A 550 3.49 -4.07 30.72
N SER A 551 3.70 -3.09 29.84
CA SER A 551 4.86 -2.21 29.98
C SER A 551 4.76 -1.53 31.34
N GLU A 552 5.80 -1.64 32.17
CA GLU A 552 5.80 -1.07 33.52
C GLU A 552 5.42 0.41 33.44
N LEU A 553 4.32 0.78 34.10
CA LEU A 553 3.87 2.16 34.20
C LEU A 553 4.50 2.81 35.44
N LEU A 554 5.01 4.03 35.27
CA LEU A 554 5.42 4.90 36.36
C LEU A 554 4.19 5.51 37.03
N ALA A 555 4.28 5.77 38.33
CA ALA A 555 3.34 6.66 39.00
C ALA A 555 3.38 8.04 38.31
N ILE A 556 2.25 8.74 38.26
CA ILE A 556 2.13 10.01 37.54
C ILE A 556 3.16 11.05 38.03
N ASP A 557 3.45 11.08 39.33
CA ASP A 557 4.47 11.98 39.90
C ASP A 557 5.90 11.64 39.46
N ASP A 558 6.22 10.36 39.32
CA ASP A 558 7.52 9.91 38.80
C ASP A 558 7.64 10.23 37.29
N ALA A 559 6.55 10.08 36.53
CA ALA A 559 6.51 10.47 35.12
C ALA A 559 6.68 11.98 34.95
N ARG A 560 6.04 12.79 35.83
CA ARG A 560 6.20 14.26 35.88
C ARG A 560 7.62 14.68 36.27
N ALA A 561 8.26 13.94 37.18
CA ALA A 561 9.67 14.19 37.52
C ALA A 561 10.62 13.90 36.34
N ASN A 562 10.26 12.96 35.46
CA ASN A 562 10.99 12.65 34.23
C ASN A 562 10.43 13.39 33.00
N PHE A 563 10.01 14.65 33.15
CA PHE A 563 9.48 15.48 32.06
C PHE A 563 10.55 15.80 31.00
N TYR A 564 10.13 16.27 29.82
CA TYR A 564 11.06 16.75 28.81
C TYR A 564 11.53 18.16 29.15
N ASP A 565 12.82 18.30 29.47
CA ASP A 565 13.44 19.59 29.80
C ASP A 565 13.84 20.35 28.53
N ALA A 566 12.86 21.03 27.92
CA ALA A 566 13.07 21.84 26.73
C ALA A 566 13.88 23.11 27.06
N TYR A 567 14.67 23.61 26.11
CA TYR A 567 15.36 24.90 26.24
C TYR A 567 14.37 26.06 26.09
N LEU A 568 13.61 26.34 27.15
CA LEU A 568 12.54 27.37 27.16
C LEU A 568 13.00 28.79 26.80
N SER A 569 14.31 29.06 26.86
CA SER A 569 14.89 30.31 26.34
C SER A 569 14.66 30.49 24.84
N ASP A 570 14.46 29.40 24.10
CA ASP A 570 14.31 29.36 22.66
C ASP A 570 12.84 29.44 22.22
N LYS A 571 11.90 29.64 23.18
CA LYS A 571 10.47 29.84 22.89
C LYS A 571 10.23 30.96 21.89
N ALA A 572 9.08 30.89 21.21
CA ALA A 572 8.75 31.90 20.20
C ALA A 572 8.56 33.27 20.86
N ALA A 573 8.95 34.33 20.15
CA ALA A 573 8.59 35.68 20.56
C ALA A 573 7.05 35.83 20.56
N PRO A 574 6.50 36.81 21.31
CA PRO A 574 5.07 37.12 21.24
C PRO A 574 4.59 37.31 19.80
N PRO A 575 3.40 36.81 19.44
CA PRO A 575 2.80 37.00 18.14
C PRO A 575 2.78 38.45 17.67
N LEU A 576 3.05 38.66 16.38
CA LEU A 576 2.87 39.95 15.74
C LEU A 576 1.40 40.42 15.78
N LYS A 577 0.46 39.47 15.72
CA LYS A 577 -0.98 39.70 15.71
C LYS A 577 -1.69 38.75 16.67
N PRO A 578 -1.72 39.03 17.98
CA PRO A 578 -2.47 38.21 18.95
C PRO A 578 -3.98 38.31 18.72
N GLY A 579 -4.74 37.37 19.29
CA GLY A 579 -6.20 37.30 19.15
C GLY A 579 -6.67 36.40 18.00
N VAL A 580 -7.97 36.50 17.68
CA VAL A 580 -8.67 35.66 16.70
C VAL A 580 -8.67 36.32 15.31
N HIS A 581 -8.36 35.53 14.28
CA HIS A 581 -8.29 35.92 12.86
C HIS A 581 -9.18 35.00 12.04
N VAL A 582 -10.11 35.58 11.29
CA VAL A 582 -11.14 34.85 10.53
C VAL A 582 -10.87 34.97 9.03
N PHE A 583 -11.08 33.87 8.31
CA PHE A 583 -10.87 33.74 6.87
C PHE A 583 -12.11 33.08 6.24
N ASP A 584 -12.98 33.89 5.63
CA ASP A 584 -14.31 33.45 5.19
C ASP A 584 -14.37 32.81 3.79
N ASP A 585 -13.33 33.01 2.97
CA ASP A 585 -13.25 32.53 1.58
C ASP A 585 -11.78 32.49 1.13
N TRP A 586 -11.01 31.51 1.62
CA TRP A 586 -9.62 31.32 1.21
C TRP A 586 -9.56 30.83 -0.25
N ASP A 587 -8.62 31.37 -1.03
CA ASP A 587 -8.50 31.04 -2.45
C ASP A 587 -8.17 29.56 -2.68
N LEU A 588 -9.08 28.84 -3.35
CA LEU A 588 -8.91 27.44 -3.70
C LEU A 588 -7.71 27.21 -4.65
N ALA A 589 -7.39 28.18 -5.52
CA ALA A 589 -6.26 28.04 -6.43
C ALA A 589 -4.94 28.01 -5.65
N GLU A 590 -4.81 28.84 -4.61
CA GLU A 590 -3.68 28.81 -3.68
C GLU A 590 -3.62 27.49 -2.91
N LEU A 591 -4.75 27.03 -2.34
CA LEU A 591 -4.77 25.77 -1.57
C LEU A 591 -4.35 24.57 -2.41
N ARG A 592 -4.66 24.54 -3.71
CA ARG A 592 -4.24 23.45 -4.63
C ARG A 592 -2.72 23.27 -4.65
N GLU A 593 -1.93 24.33 -4.43
CA GLU A 593 -0.46 24.27 -4.44
C GLU A 593 0.12 23.54 -3.21
N TYR A 594 -0.67 23.39 -2.14
CA TYR A 594 -0.29 22.78 -0.85
C TYR A 594 -0.80 21.33 -0.71
N PHE A 595 -1.29 20.72 -1.79
CA PHE A 595 -1.81 19.36 -1.73
C PHE A 595 -0.69 18.35 -1.43
N ASP A 596 -0.88 17.54 -0.38
CA ASP A 596 -0.27 16.22 -0.30
C ASP A 596 -1.16 15.21 -1.03
N TRP A 597 -0.69 14.78 -2.20
CA TRP A 597 -1.35 13.80 -3.05
C TRP A 597 -1.18 12.36 -2.58
N THR A 598 -0.23 12.07 -1.67
CA THR A 598 0.02 10.70 -1.24
C THR A 598 -1.20 10.08 -0.54
N PRO A 599 -1.86 10.75 0.43
CA PRO A 599 -3.09 10.22 1.02
C PRO A 599 -4.27 10.17 0.04
N PHE A 600 -4.30 11.02 -0.99
CA PHE A 600 -5.30 10.92 -2.06
C PHE A 600 -5.18 9.57 -2.80
N PHE A 601 -3.98 9.18 -3.24
CA PHE A 601 -3.79 7.87 -3.88
C PHE A 601 -4.08 6.70 -2.95
N ARG A 602 -3.69 6.80 -1.67
CA ARG A 602 -4.00 5.78 -0.66
C ARG A 602 -5.50 5.60 -0.44
N ALA A 603 -6.28 6.67 -0.43
CA ALA A 603 -7.74 6.58 -0.34
C ALA A 603 -8.36 5.80 -1.52
N TRP A 604 -7.66 5.76 -2.65
CA TRP A 604 -7.99 4.98 -3.84
C TRP A 604 -7.26 3.63 -3.91
N GLU A 605 -6.73 3.12 -2.79
CA GLU A 605 -6.00 1.83 -2.70
C GLU A 605 -4.76 1.74 -3.62
N LEU A 606 -4.26 2.89 -4.11
CA LEU A 606 -3.04 2.97 -4.89
C LEU A 606 -1.87 3.23 -3.94
N HIS A 607 -1.09 2.18 -3.68
CA HIS A 607 0.03 2.21 -2.76
C HIS A 607 1.27 2.80 -3.44
N GLY A 608 1.84 3.83 -2.83
CA GLY A 608 3.02 4.54 -3.33
C GLY A 608 3.05 5.97 -2.81
N THR A 609 4.16 6.68 -3.04
CA THR A 609 4.32 8.10 -2.66
C THR A 609 4.28 8.99 -3.90
N TYR A 610 3.54 10.08 -3.85
CA TYR A 610 3.55 11.07 -4.94
C TYR A 610 4.86 11.89 -4.92
N PRO A 611 5.46 12.24 -6.08
CA PRO A 611 5.02 11.94 -7.44
C PRO A 611 5.47 10.58 -7.98
N LYS A 612 6.33 9.84 -7.27
CA LYS A 612 6.92 8.55 -7.72
C LYS A 612 5.86 7.53 -8.15
N ILE A 613 4.70 7.49 -7.50
CA ILE A 613 3.58 6.60 -7.86
C ILE A 613 3.09 6.78 -9.32
N LEU A 614 3.30 7.96 -9.91
CA LEU A 614 2.95 8.21 -11.32
C LEU A 614 3.88 7.49 -12.30
N GLU A 615 5.07 7.11 -11.87
CA GLU A 615 6.09 6.43 -12.67
C GLU A 615 6.15 4.93 -12.39
N ASP A 616 5.32 4.45 -11.46
CA ASP A 616 5.25 3.05 -11.08
C ASP A 616 4.88 2.15 -12.27
N GLU A 617 5.58 1.04 -12.44
CA GLU A 617 5.41 0.16 -13.61
C GLU A 617 4.10 -0.63 -13.57
N VAL A 618 3.51 -0.83 -12.38
CA VAL A 618 2.31 -1.62 -12.15
C VAL A 618 1.08 -0.73 -12.00
N VAL A 619 1.13 0.26 -11.10
CA VAL A 619 0.01 1.17 -10.83
C VAL A 619 0.09 2.51 -11.54
N GLY A 620 1.24 2.86 -12.14
CA GLY A 620 1.49 4.21 -12.63
C GLY A 620 0.54 4.67 -13.73
N GLU A 621 0.10 3.78 -14.63
CA GLU A 621 -0.93 4.11 -15.61
C GLU A 621 -2.26 4.50 -14.94
N SER A 622 -2.70 3.70 -13.97
CA SER A 622 -3.92 3.97 -13.20
C SER A 622 -3.79 5.22 -12.34
N ALA A 623 -2.62 5.45 -11.74
CA ALA A 623 -2.32 6.65 -10.97
C ALA A 623 -2.33 7.90 -11.85
N ARG A 624 -1.73 7.86 -13.06
CA ARG A 624 -1.78 8.96 -14.03
C ARG A 624 -3.19 9.24 -14.52
N SER A 625 -3.98 8.20 -14.82
CA SER A 625 -5.39 8.37 -15.21
C SER A 625 -6.23 8.99 -14.10
N LEU A 626 -6.14 8.47 -12.86
CA LEU A 626 -6.84 9.04 -11.70
C LEU A 626 -6.41 10.49 -11.44
N LYS A 627 -5.11 10.79 -11.58
CA LYS A 627 -4.59 12.15 -11.42
C LYS A 627 -5.13 13.11 -12.47
N ALA A 628 -5.24 12.66 -13.72
CA ALA A 628 -5.84 13.46 -14.80
C ALA A 628 -7.33 13.75 -14.53
N ASP A 629 -8.09 12.76 -14.07
CA ASP A 629 -9.49 12.95 -13.67
C ASP A 629 -9.62 13.92 -12.49
N ALA A 630 -8.72 13.78 -11.50
CA ALA A 630 -8.64 14.68 -10.34
C ALA A 630 -8.31 16.12 -10.76
N ASP A 631 -7.33 16.33 -11.64
CA ASP A 631 -6.97 17.64 -12.16
C ASP A 631 -8.13 18.27 -12.96
N ALA A 632 -8.81 17.49 -13.79
CA ALA A 632 -9.98 17.96 -14.54
C ALA A 632 -11.13 18.38 -13.62
N MET A 633 -11.39 17.63 -12.53
CA MET A 633 -12.38 18.01 -11.54
C MET A 633 -11.93 19.23 -10.72
N LEU A 634 -10.65 19.32 -10.35
CA LEU A 634 -10.08 20.48 -9.66
C LEU A 634 -10.22 21.77 -10.48
N ASP A 635 -9.95 21.70 -11.79
CA ASP A 635 -10.10 22.85 -12.68
C ASP A 635 -11.54 23.37 -12.66
N ARG A 636 -12.53 22.47 -12.62
CA ARG A 636 -13.95 22.83 -12.50
C ARG A 636 -14.27 23.38 -11.11
N ILE A 637 -13.82 22.72 -10.04
CA ILE A 637 -14.04 23.17 -8.65
C ILE A 637 -13.55 24.60 -8.47
N VAL A 638 -12.36 24.93 -8.98
CA VAL A 638 -11.76 26.26 -8.87
C VAL A 638 -12.46 27.26 -9.79
N ALA A 639 -12.67 26.92 -11.07
CA ALA A 639 -13.26 27.84 -12.05
C ALA A 639 -14.74 28.17 -11.76
N GLU A 640 -15.51 27.18 -11.33
CA GLU A 640 -16.94 27.31 -11.02
C GLU A 640 -17.20 27.61 -9.54
N LYS A 641 -16.15 27.68 -8.69
CA LYS A 641 -16.23 27.90 -7.24
C LYS A 641 -17.20 26.95 -6.53
N TRP A 642 -17.02 25.65 -6.74
CA TRP A 642 -17.87 24.63 -6.09
C TRP A 642 -17.74 24.62 -4.57
N PHE A 643 -16.56 24.99 -4.06
CA PHE A 643 -16.28 25.00 -2.63
C PHE A 643 -16.06 26.41 -2.08
N THR A 644 -16.26 26.54 -0.77
CA THR A 644 -15.83 27.71 0.01
C THR A 644 -14.95 27.21 1.14
N ALA A 645 -13.70 27.68 1.19
CA ALA A 645 -12.75 27.33 2.24
C ALA A 645 -12.83 28.38 3.37
N ARG A 646 -13.30 27.94 4.54
CA ARG A 646 -13.44 28.80 5.73
C ARG A 646 -12.49 28.37 6.83
N GLY A 647 -11.86 29.34 7.48
CA GLY A 647 -10.87 29.07 8.53
C GLY A 647 -10.84 30.14 9.59
N VAL A 648 -10.39 29.74 10.78
CA VAL A 648 -10.13 30.66 11.90
C VAL A 648 -8.85 30.23 12.59
N ALA A 649 -8.03 31.20 13.00
CA ALA A 649 -6.83 30.99 13.81
C ALA A 649 -6.83 31.96 14.99
N GLY A 650 -6.45 31.47 16.17
CA GLY A 650 -6.34 32.26 17.40
C GLY A 650 -4.97 32.12 18.04
N LEU A 651 -4.47 33.19 18.67
CA LEU A 651 -3.19 33.22 19.38
C LEU A 651 -3.37 33.89 20.74
N TRP A 652 -3.11 33.15 21.82
CA TRP A 652 -3.37 33.60 23.20
C TRP A 652 -2.12 33.48 24.08
N PRO A 653 -1.92 34.43 25.01
CA PRO A 653 -0.89 34.29 26.02
C PRO A 653 -1.24 33.11 26.93
N CYS A 654 -0.24 32.35 27.33
CA CYS A 654 -0.44 31.15 28.14
C CYS A 654 0.71 30.92 29.12
N ALA A 655 0.54 30.01 30.05
CA ALA A 655 1.61 29.48 30.88
C ALA A 655 1.38 28.00 31.16
N ARG A 656 2.46 27.25 31.32
CA ARG A 656 2.40 25.85 31.74
C ARG A 656 2.07 25.77 33.23
N HIS A 657 1.14 24.91 33.59
CA HIS A 657 0.88 24.51 34.98
C HIS A 657 0.80 22.98 35.09
N GLY A 658 1.89 22.34 35.51
CA GLY A 658 1.99 20.88 35.56
C GLY A 658 1.94 20.26 34.16
N ASP A 659 0.86 19.52 33.88
CA ASP A 659 0.58 18.89 32.58
C ASP A 659 -0.44 19.70 31.75
N ASP A 660 -0.80 20.89 32.21
CA ASP A 660 -1.78 21.76 31.57
C ASP A 660 -1.14 22.99 30.94
N VAL A 661 -1.81 23.54 29.94
CA VAL A 661 -1.57 24.88 29.43
C VAL A 661 -2.75 25.77 29.84
N VAL A 662 -2.46 26.83 30.59
CA VAL A 662 -3.45 27.80 31.05
C VAL A 662 -3.39 29.01 30.14
N LEU A 663 -4.47 29.30 29.42
CA LEU A 663 -4.61 30.48 28.59
C LEU A 663 -5.08 31.66 29.43
N HIS A 664 -4.53 32.84 29.16
CA HIS A 664 -4.93 34.10 29.78
C HIS A 664 -5.70 34.94 28.76
N ASP A 665 -6.81 35.55 29.17
CA ASP A 665 -7.42 36.61 28.37
C ASP A 665 -6.51 37.86 28.33
N ALA A 666 -6.88 38.84 27.50
CA ALA A 666 -6.10 40.08 27.34
C ALA A 666 -6.04 40.94 28.62
N GLU A 667 -6.92 40.68 29.59
CA GLU A 667 -7.13 41.44 30.82
C GLU A 667 -6.54 40.71 32.06
N GLY A 668 -6.14 39.45 31.92
CA GLY A 668 -5.60 38.56 32.94
C GLY A 668 -6.64 37.95 33.90
N GLU A 669 -7.95 38.13 33.67
CA GLU A 669 -8.99 37.82 34.67
C GLU A 669 -9.67 36.45 34.48
N THR A 670 -9.81 35.96 33.24
CA THR A 670 -10.32 34.62 32.93
C THR A 670 -9.25 33.67 32.40
N HIS A 671 -9.34 32.41 32.84
CA HIS A 671 -8.37 31.37 32.54
C HIS A 671 -9.06 30.16 31.90
N THR A 672 -8.66 29.81 30.68
CA THR A 672 -9.07 28.56 30.03
C THR A 672 -7.96 27.53 30.20
N VAL A 673 -8.29 26.35 30.73
CA VAL A 673 -7.31 25.28 30.97
C VAL A 673 -7.40 24.25 29.86
N LEU A 674 -6.26 23.96 29.22
CA LEU A 674 -6.08 22.90 28.25
C LEU A 674 -5.25 21.77 28.86
N PRO A 675 -5.90 20.71 29.36
CA PRO A 675 -5.18 19.62 30.01
C PRO A 675 -4.67 18.59 29.00
N PHE A 676 -3.37 18.35 29.06
CA PHE A 676 -2.69 17.33 28.25
C PHE A 676 -2.36 16.10 29.10
N LEU A 677 -2.12 14.99 28.39
CA LEU A 677 -1.69 13.72 28.97
C LEU A 677 -0.18 13.56 28.84
N ARG A 678 0.40 12.88 29.83
CA ARG A 678 1.81 12.52 29.91
C ARG A 678 2.01 11.03 29.66
N GLN A 679 3.06 10.68 28.93
CA GLN A 679 3.48 9.28 28.80
C GLN A 679 3.76 8.68 30.18
N GLN A 680 3.17 7.54 30.55
CA GLN A 680 3.47 6.86 31.82
C GLN A 680 4.31 5.58 31.68
N VAL A 681 4.48 5.07 30.46
CA VAL A 681 5.34 3.91 30.22
C VAL A 681 6.78 4.22 30.62
N LYS A 682 7.35 3.41 31.53
CA LYS A 682 8.75 3.51 31.95
C LYS A 682 9.69 3.36 30.75
N LYS A 683 10.61 4.30 30.61
CA LYS A 683 11.57 4.32 29.51
C LYS A 683 12.82 3.51 29.90
N SER A 684 13.34 2.71 28.96
CA SER A 684 14.54 1.87 29.17
C SER A 684 15.87 2.61 28.99
N ARG A 685 15.83 3.90 28.65
CA ARG A 685 16.99 4.80 28.43
C ARG A 685 16.68 6.15 29.10
N GLU A 686 17.63 7.09 29.10
CA GLU A 686 17.47 8.50 29.51
C GLU A 686 16.53 9.26 28.55
N ARG A 687 15.33 8.75 28.33
CA ARG A 687 14.27 9.40 27.56
C ARG A 687 13.23 9.93 28.53
N ALA A 688 12.77 11.14 28.25
CA ALA A 688 11.68 11.76 29.01
C ALA A 688 10.34 11.05 28.81
N ASN A 689 9.46 11.25 29.78
CA ASN A 689 8.04 10.97 29.72
C ASN A 689 7.33 12.22 29.20
N MET A 690 7.20 12.32 27.88
CA MET A 690 6.75 13.53 27.18
C MET A 690 5.30 13.93 27.54
N CYS A 691 5.05 15.24 27.63
CA CYS A 691 3.73 15.88 27.63
C CYS A 691 3.78 17.11 26.72
N LEU A 692 2.70 17.44 26.00
CA LEU A 692 2.68 18.61 25.10
C LEU A 692 2.88 19.92 25.88
N ALA A 693 2.41 19.96 27.13
CA ALA A 693 2.63 21.11 28.01
C ALA A 693 4.11 21.36 28.32
N ASP A 694 5.01 20.39 28.13
CA ASP A 694 6.46 20.55 28.38
C ASP A 694 7.09 21.61 27.46
N PHE A 695 6.48 21.92 26.31
CA PHE A 695 6.97 22.88 25.33
C PHE A 695 6.48 24.32 25.57
N ILE A 696 5.87 24.59 26.71
CA ILE A 696 5.34 25.91 27.09
C ILE A 696 6.09 26.39 28.33
N ASP A 697 6.58 27.63 28.31
CA ASP A 697 7.29 28.23 29.44
C ASP A 697 6.33 28.52 30.63
N PRO A 698 6.60 27.99 31.84
CA PRO A 698 5.84 28.33 33.05
C PRO A 698 5.85 29.81 33.43
N ALA A 699 6.86 30.58 33.00
CA ALA A 699 6.96 32.01 33.24
C ALA A 699 6.12 32.86 32.28
N GLY A 700 5.49 32.24 31.27
CA GLY A 700 4.65 32.88 30.27
C GLY A 700 5.14 32.63 28.84
N ASP A 701 4.24 32.23 27.97
CA ASP A 701 4.47 31.85 26.57
C ASP A 701 3.21 32.14 25.74
N TRP A 702 3.13 31.60 24.52
CA TRP A 702 1.97 31.70 23.65
C TRP A 702 1.56 30.33 23.10
N LEU A 703 0.25 30.15 22.95
CA LEU A 703 -0.35 28.99 22.29
C LEU A 703 -1.28 29.48 21.19
N GLY A 704 -1.30 28.77 20.07
CA GLY A 704 -2.29 28.99 19.02
C GLY A 704 -3.32 27.88 18.91
N GLY A 705 -4.39 28.17 18.17
CA GLY A 705 -5.42 27.20 17.78
C GLY A 705 -5.99 27.53 16.42
N PHE A 706 -6.53 26.53 15.73
CA PHE A 706 -7.20 26.72 14.45
C PHE A 706 -8.35 25.74 14.22
N ALA A 707 -9.26 26.14 13.33
CA ALA A 707 -10.23 25.27 12.68
C ALA A 707 -10.39 25.70 11.22
N VAL A 708 -10.36 24.75 10.29
CA VAL A 708 -10.53 24.95 8.84
C VAL A 708 -11.53 23.94 8.29
N GLY A 709 -12.35 24.35 7.31
CA GLY A 709 -13.40 23.53 6.74
C GLY A 709 -13.71 23.90 5.30
N ILE A 710 -14.10 22.89 4.52
CA ILE A 710 -14.49 23.03 3.11
C ILE A 710 -16.00 22.82 2.98
N HIS A 711 -16.70 23.83 2.48
CA HIS A 711 -18.16 23.85 2.34
C HIS A 711 -18.58 23.74 0.88
N GLY A 712 -19.81 23.29 0.60
CA GLY A 712 -20.39 23.24 -0.76
C GLY A 712 -20.41 21.86 -1.42
N ILE A 713 -19.97 20.82 -0.70
CA ILE A 713 -19.86 19.45 -1.23
C ILE A 713 -21.25 18.84 -1.51
N GLU A 714 -22.23 19.10 -0.66
CA GLU A 714 -23.50 18.36 -0.59
C GLU A 714 -24.33 18.45 -1.86
N GLU A 715 -24.38 19.62 -2.51
CA GLU A 715 -25.16 19.79 -3.75
C GLU A 715 -24.60 18.94 -4.88
N HIS A 716 -23.27 18.99 -5.07
CA HIS A 716 -22.58 18.26 -6.13
C HIS A 716 -22.57 16.75 -5.87
N SER A 717 -22.36 16.35 -4.61
CA SER A 717 -22.47 14.95 -4.18
C SER A 717 -23.87 14.39 -4.47
N ARG A 718 -24.94 15.10 -4.09
CA ARG A 718 -26.32 14.69 -4.38
C ARG A 718 -26.58 14.56 -5.88
N ARG A 719 -26.04 15.47 -6.70
CA ARG A 719 -26.14 15.39 -8.16
C ARG A 719 -25.48 14.13 -8.70
N PHE A 720 -24.23 13.85 -8.32
CA PHE A 720 -23.51 12.65 -8.77
C PHE A 720 -24.21 11.35 -8.33
N LEU A 721 -24.69 11.29 -7.10
CA LEU A 721 -25.44 10.13 -6.59
C LEU A 721 -26.79 9.93 -7.32
N ALA A 722 -27.50 11.01 -7.65
CA ALA A 722 -28.72 10.95 -8.45
C ALA A 722 -28.45 10.41 -9.87
N GLU A 723 -27.30 10.77 -10.44
CA GLU A 723 -26.81 10.32 -11.75
C GLU A 723 -26.13 8.93 -11.72
N LYS A 724 -26.07 8.28 -10.55
CA LYS A 724 -25.39 6.99 -10.32
C LYS A 724 -23.89 7.03 -10.65
N ASP A 725 -23.26 8.17 -10.43
CA ASP A 725 -21.82 8.39 -10.65
C ASP A 725 -21.06 8.37 -9.32
N ASP A 726 -20.95 7.19 -8.72
CA ASP A 726 -20.22 7.03 -7.45
C ASP A 726 -18.73 7.40 -7.60
N TYR A 727 -18.17 7.25 -8.81
CA TYR A 727 -16.79 7.62 -9.10
C TYR A 727 -16.57 9.12 -8.87
N SER A 728 -17.40 9.96 -9.48
CA SER A 728 -17.30 11.41 -9.32
C SER A 728 -17.66 11.87 -7.90
N ASP A 729 -18.58 11.20 -7.22
CA ASP A 729 -18.90 11.49 -5.81
C ASP A 729 -17.70 11.23 -4.88
N ILE A 730 -17.07 10.05 -5.00
CA ILE A 730 -15.88 9.68 -4.21
C ILE A 730 -14.71 10.60 -4.55
N LEU A 731 -14.51 10.93 -5.84
CA LEU A 731 -13.46 11.84 -6.28
C LEU A 731 -13.65 13.24 -5.69
N LEU A 732 -14.89 13.76 -5.70
CA LEU A 732 -15.23 15.05 -5.11
C LEU A 732 -14.93 15.09 -3.61
N LYS A 733 -15.36 14.06 -2.86
CA LYS A 733 -15.12 13.96 -1.41
C LYS A 733 -13.63 13.86 -1.08
N ALA A 734 -12.88 13.04 -1.82
CA ALA A 734 -11.44 12.91 -1.65
C ALA A 734 -10.70 14.22 -1.94
N LEU A 735 -11.13 14.99 -2.94
CA LEU A 735 -10.56 16.31 -3.25
C LEU A 735 -10.92 17.35 -2.19
N ALA A 736 -12.15 17.33 -1.65
CA ALA A 736 -12.53 18.21 -0.55
C ALA A 736 -11.66 17.97 0.71
N ASP A 737 -11.37 16.70 1.04
CA ASP A 737 -10.43 16.37 2.13
C ASP A 737 -9.01 16.88 1.84
N ARG A 738 -8.55 16.82 0.58
CA ARG A 738 -7.26 17.41 0.19
C ARG A 738 -7.24 18.93 0.38
N PHE A 739 -8.33 19.62 0.05
CA PHE A 739 -8.45 21.05 0.32
C PHE A 739 -8.41 21.37 1.82
N ALA A 740 -9.08 20.58 2.67
CA ALA A 740 -9.08 20.81 4.11
C ALA A 740 -7.67 20.67 4.72
N GLU A 741 -6.93 19.62 4.34
CA GLU A 741 -5.55 19.39 4.80
C GLU A 741 -4.58 20.44 4.24
N ALA A 742 -4.72 20.80 2.97
CA ALA A 742 -3.93 21.87 2.36
C ALA A 742 -4.19 23.22 3.05
N PHE A 743 -5.43 23.48 3.48
CA PHE A 743 -5.76 24.68 4.25
C PHE A 743 -5.12 24.64 5.64
N ALA A 744 -5.13 23.50 6.33
CA ALA A 744 -4.43 23.36 7.60
C ALA A 744 -2.92 23.65 7.47
N GLU A 745 -2.28 23.13 6.42
CA GLU A 745 -0.86 23.39 6.13
C GLU A 745 -0.60 24.86 5.79
N ARG A 746 -1.40 25.43 4.89
CA ARG A 746 -1.25 26.81 4.42
C ARG A 746 -1.50 27.83 5.54
N LEU A 747 -2.55 27.62 6.34
CA LEU A 747 -2.86 28.47 7.48
C LEU A 747 -1.78 28.36 8.56
N HIS A 748 -1.25 27.16 8.81
CA HIS A 748 -0.13 26.99 9.73
C HIS A 748 1.10 27.77 9.24
N GLN A 749 1.45 27.67 7.96
CA GLN A 749 2.53 28.48 7.38
C GLN A 749 2.28 29.97 7.59
N HIS A 750 1.08 30.48 7.28
CA HIS A 750 0.71 31.88 7.48
C HIS A 750 0.80 32.30 8.96
N VAL A 751 0.49 31.41 9.89
CA VAL A 751 0.69 31.65 11.33
C VAL A 751 2.17 31.81 11.63
N ARG A 752 3.04 30.92 11.14
CA ARG A 752 4.50 30.98 11.39
C ARG A 752 5.13 32.25 10.80
N THR A 753 4.68 32.68 9.62
CA THR A 753 5.28 33.79 8.86
C THR A 753 4.69 35.15 9.20
N ASP A 754 3.38 35.27 9.42
CA ASP A 754 2.67 36.56 9.44
C ASP A 754 1.86 36.85 10.72
N LEU A 755 1.17 35.86 11.30
CA LEU A 755 0.33 36.08 12.49
C LEU A 755 1.15 35.98 13.78
N TRP A 756 1.81 34.84 13.98
CA TRP A 756 2.78 34.67 15.04
C TRP A 756 4.11 35.29 14.63
N GLY A 757 4.57 34.99 13.41
CA GLY A 757 5.71 35.69 12.80
C GLY A 757 7.06 35.33 13.39
N TYR A 758 7.23 34.14 13.97
CA TYR A 758 8.52 33.66 14.46
C TYR A 758 9.43 33.10 13.34
N ALA A 759 8.91 32.93 12.12
CA ALA A 759 9.66 32.47 10.95
C ALA A 759 9.34 33.31 9.69
N PRO A 760 9.54 34.65 9.70
CA PRO A 760 9.09 35.54 8.61
C PRO A 760 9.88 35.38 7.29
N GLN A 761 11.00 34.65 7.32
CA GLN A 761 11.86 34.38 6.17
C GLN A 761 11.76 32.92 5.68
N GLU A 762 10.78 32.16 6.18
CA GLU A 762 10.56 30.78 5.75
C GLU A 762 10.25 30.72 4.25
N GLN A 763 10.97 29.86 3.52
CA GLN A 763 10.84 29.65 2.08
C GLN A 763 10.88 28.15 1.79
N LEU A 764 9.92 27.42 2.36
CA LEU A 764 9.83 25.97 2.22
C LEU A 764 9.04 25.58 0.97
N THR A 765 9.52 24.54 0.30
CA THR A 765 8.75 23.87 -0.77
C THR A 765 7.61 23.06 -0.16
N ASN A 766 6.56 22.75 -0.93
CA ASN A 766 5.50 21.87 -0.44
C ASN A 766 6.02 20.50 0.03
N ALA A 767 7.06 19.96 -0.62
CA ALA A 767 7.71 18.72 -0.19
C ALA A 767 8.37 18.85 1.20
N ALA A 768 8.98 20.00 1.50
CA ALA A 768 9.56 20.29 2.81
C ALA A 768 8.48 20.52 3.87
N LEU A 769 7.34 21.13 3.51
CA LEU A 769 6.17 21.27 4.39
C LEU A 769 5.60 19.89 4.79
N ILE A 770 5.43 18.98 3.82
CA ILE A 770 4.97 17.59 4.07
C ILE A 770 5.91 16.82 5.01
N LYS A 771 7.22 17.08 4.89
CA LYS A 771 8.25 16.51 5.79
C LYS A 771 8.35 17.22 7.14
N GLU A 772 7.54 18.24 7.36
CA GLU A 772 7.52 19.04 8.58
C GLU A 772 8.88 19.73 8.88
N GLU A 773 9.61 20.15 7.85
CA GLU A 773 10.93 20.81 7.97
C GLU A 773 10.84 22.28 8.46
N TYR A 774 9.78 22.63 9.19
CA TYR A 774 9.56 23.93 9.80
C TYR A 774 9.67 23.87 11.33
N ARG A 775 9.80 25.06 11.94
CA ARG A 775 9.79 25.22 13.39
C ARG A 775 8.35 25.17 13.94
N GLY A 776 8.14 24.36 14.98
CA GLY A 776 6.87 24.24 15.68
C GLY A 776 5.97 23.13 15.12
N ILE A 777 4.87 22.84 15.82
CA ILE A 777 3.94 21.75 15.48
C ILE A 777 2.48 22.21 15.57
N ARG A 778 1.59 21.43 14.95
CA ARG A 778 0.14 21.70 14.93
C ARG A 778 -0.74 20.52 15.44
N PRO A 779 -0.55 20.04 16.69
CA PRO A 779 -1.23 18.83 17.19
C PRO A 779 -2.75 18.98 17.23
N ALA A 780 -3.44 17.98 16.66
CA ALA A 780 -4.89 17.94 16.54
C ALA A 780 -5.51 16.94 17.54
N PRO A 781 -6.51 17.33 18.35
CA PRO A 781 -7.19 16.43 19.27
C PRO A 781 -7.71 15.14 18.60
N GLY A 782 -7.32 13.99 19.14
CA GLY A 782 -7.57 12.65 18.59
C GLY A 782 -6.32 12.00 17.99
N TYR A 783 -5.28 12.77 17.67
CA TYR A 783 -3.98 12.22 17.28
C TYR A 783 -3.21 11.69 18.49
N PRO A 784 -2.22 10.80 18.30
CA PRO A 784 -1.51 10.15 19.40
C PRO A 784 -0.86 11.09 20.44
N ALA A 785 -0.51 12.32 20.05
CA ALA A 785 0.10 13.33 20.94
C ALA A 785 -0.93 14.02 21.86
N CYS A 786 -2.19 14.07 21.46
CA CYS A 786 -3.31 14.61 22.24
C CYS A 786 -4.57 13.78 21.94
N PRO A 787 -4.63 12.52 22.42
CA PRO A 787 -5.64 11.55 21.98
C PRO A 787 -7.07 11.89 22.45
N ASP A 788 -7.23 12.80 23.40
CA ASP A 788 -8.55 13.19 23.89
C ASP A 788 -9.31 14.10 22.91
N HIS A 789 -10.33 13.54 22.26
CA HIS A 789 -11.22 14.25 21.36
C HIS A 789 -12.01 15.37 22.02
N SER A 790 -12.27 15.28 23.33
CA SER A 790 -13.10 16.24 24.06
C SER A 790 -12.40 17.57 24.38
N LEU A 791 -11.16 17.74 23.91
CA LEU A 791 -10.51 19.06 23.83
C LEU A 791 -11.04 19.91 22.66
N LYS A 792 -11.71 19.33 21.66
CA LYS A 792 -12.27 20.09 20.52
C LYS A 792 -13.33 21.12 20.94
N PRO A 793 -14.32 20.80 21.80
CA PRO A 793 -15.26 21.81 22.29
C PRO A 793 -14.57 23.03 22.90
N ILE A 794 -13.53 22.82 23.72
CA ILE A 794 -12.78 23.94 24.33
C ILE A 794 -12.09 24.78 23.26
N LEU A 795 -11.46 24.13 22.27
CA LEU A 795 -10.86 24.82 21.12
C LEU A 795 -11.89 25.59 20.28
N PHE A 796 -13.07 25.00 20.07
CA PHE A 796 -14.16 25.62 19.31
C PHE A 796 -14.71 26.84 20.04
N ASP A 797 -14.89 26.78 21.35
CA ASP A 797 -15.32 27.91 22.17
C ASP A 797 -14.28 29.04 22.14
N LEU A 798 -12.98 28.72 22.24
CA LEU A 798 -11.90 29.71 22.16
C LEU A 798 -11.85 30.46 20.83
N LEU A 799 -12.16 29.77 19.74
CA LEU A 799 -12.12 30.31 18.38
C LEU A 799 -13.44 30.92 17.92
N ASP A 800 -14.52 30.71 18.68
CA ASP A 800 -15.90 30.83 18.18
C ASP A 800 -16.05 30.14 16.81
N ALA A 801 -15.53 28.91 16.73
CA ALA A 801 -15.27 28.23 15.47
C ALA A 801 -16.56 27.95 14.68
N GLU A 802 -17.65 27.59 15.36
CA GLU A 802 -18.93 27.31 14.70
C GLU A 802 -19.49 28.56 14.01
N ALA A 803 -19.42 29.73 14.66
CA ALA A 803 -19.89 30.98 14.07
C ALA A 803 -18.99 31.45 12.92
N HIS A 804 -17.67 31.35 13.06
CA HIS A 804 -16.71 31.84 12.06
C HIS A 804 -16.54 30.91 10.86
N THR A 805 -16.61 29.60 11.07
CA THR A 805 -16.36 28.63 9.99
C THR A 805 -17.63 27.95 9.50
N GLY A 806 -18.64 27.77 10.36
CA GLY A 806 -19.79 26.91 10.09
C GLY A 806 -19.50 25.43 10.31
N ILE A 807 -18.36 25.08 10.93
CA ILE A 807 -18.06 23.71 11.35
C ILE A 807 -18.77 23.45 12.68
N SER A 808 -19.48 22.33 12.76
CA SER A 808 -20.17 21.85 13.97
C SER A 808 -19.51 20.59 14.51
N LEU A 809 -19.69 20.31 15.81
CA LEU A 809 -19.23 19.09 16.47
C LEU A 809 -20.39 18.13 16.75
N THR A 810 -20.20 16.85 16.45
CA THR A 810 -21.13 15.79 16.86
C THR A 810 -21.01 15.51 18.36
N GLU A 811 -21.93 14.71 18.90
CA GLU A 811 -21.88 14.21 20.28
C GLU A 811 -20.60 13.40 20.62
N ASN A 812 -19.93 12.86 19.59
CA ASN A 812 -18.64 12.15 19.70
C ASN A 812 -17.45 13.02 19.24
N PHE A 813 -17.65 14.34 19.13
CA PHE A 813 -16.64 15.33 18.76
C PHE A 813 -16.05 15.12 17.35
N ALA A 814 -16.79 14.50 16.44
CA ALA A 814 -16.46 14.53 15.01
C ALA A 814 -16.86 15.90 14.44
N MET A 815 -16.13 16.39 13.44
CA MET A 815 -16.41 17.68 12.80
C MET A 815 -17.31 17.50 11.58
N TYR A 816 -18.26 18.42 11.38
CA TYR A 816 -19.09 18.50 10.18
C TYR A 816 -19.10 19.94 9.62
N PRO A 817 -18.77 20.20 8.33
CA PRO A 817 -18.51 19.23 7.25
C PRO A 817 -17.35 18.26 7.52
N THR A 818 -17.37 17.09 6.88
CA THR A 818 -16.37 16.03 7.09
C THR A 818 -14.96 16.48 6.71
N SER A 819 -14.85 17.27 5.65
CA SER A 819 -13.58 17.84 5.18
C SER A 819 -13.21 19.05 6.02
N ALA A 820 -12.76 18.78 7.25
CA ALA A 820 -12.39 19.78 8.25
C ALA A 820 -11.21 19.32 9.12
N VAL A 821 -10.41 20.28 9.58
CA VAL A 821 -9.25 20.04 10.46
C VAL A 821 -9.24 21.09 11.56
N SER A 822 -8.97 20.67 12.81
CA SER A 822 -8.80 21.59 13.94
C SER A 822 -7.66 21.12 14.84
N GLY A 823 -6.88 22.05 15.38
CA GLY A 823 -5.79 21.72 16.29
C GLY A 823 -5.21 22.93 17.01
N PHE A 824 -4.12 22.69 17.74
CA PHE A 824 -3.35 23.71 18.43
C PHE A 824 -2.08 24.05 17.65
N TYR A 825 -1.42 25.16 17.98
CA TYR A 825 -0.09 25.53 17.48
C TYR A 825 0.89 25.70 18.65
N PHE A 826 2.05 25.04 18.55
CA PHE A 826 3.18 25.21 19.47
C PHE A 826 4.37 25.78 18.69
N GLY A 827 4.87 26.94 19.11
CA GLY A 827 5.98 27.64 18.44
C GLY A 827 7.38 27.28 18.94
N HIS A 828 7.49 26.43 19.96
CA HIS A 828 8.78 26.00 20.50
C HIS A 828 9.55 25.13 19.48
N PRO A 829 10.86 25.36 19.26
CA PRO A 829 11.60 24.66 18.21
C PRO A 829 11.82 23.17 18.49
N GLU A 830 11.81 22.76 19.75
CA GLU A 830 11.90 21.35 20.16
C GLU A 830 10.53 20.64 20.25
N ALA A 831 9.43 21.35 19.97
CA ALA A 831 8.11 20.73 19.98
C ALA A 831 8.04 19.65 18.89
N GLN A 832 7.56 18.46 19.26
CA GLN A 832 7.52 17.30 18.37
C GLN A 832 6.28 16.44 18.64
N TYR A 833 5.84 15.69 17.63
CA TYR A 833 4.78 14.70 17.80
C TYR A 833 5.32 13.44 18.48
N PHE A 834 4.56 12.93 19.47
CA PHE A 834 4.83 11.68 20.15
C PHE A 834 3.51 10.97 20.46
N GLY A 835 3.54 9.65 20.73
CA GLY A 835 2.36 8.94 21.21
C GLY A 835 2.29 8.92 22.74
N VAL A 836 1.19 9.35 23.34
CA VAL A 836 0.95 9.24 24.79
C VAL A 836 1.00 7.78 25.26
N ALA A 837 0.55 6.86 24.39
CA ALA A 837 0.46 5.42 24.67
C ALA A 837 -0.46 5.12 25.87
N ARG A 838 -0.04 4.23 26.79
CA ARG A 838 -0.85 3.81 27.94
C ARG A 838 -0.67 4.71 29.15
N ILE A 839 -1.76 4.97 29.86
CA ILE A 839 -1.84 5.72 31.12
C ILE A 839 -2.45 4.84 32.23
N GLY A 840 -1.98 5.07 33.45
CA GLY A 840 -2.45 4.42 34.66
C GLY A 840 -3.68 5.09 35.27
N ARG A 841 -4.24 4.43 36.29
CA ARG A 841 -5.43 4.89 37.02
C ARG A 841 -5.24 6.25 37.70
N ASP A 842 -4.05 6.48 38.24
CA ASP A 842 -3.67 7.72 38.91
C ASP A 842 -3.74 8.94 37.98
N GLN A 843 -3.22 8.84 36.75
CA GLN A 843 -3.33 9.91 35.77
C GLN A 843 -4.76 10.08 35.26
N LEU A 844 -5.53 9.00 35.11
CA LEU A 844 -6.94 9.07 34.75
C LEU A 844 -7.76 9.84 35.80
N GLU A 845 -7.55 9.57 37.09
CA GLU A 845 -8.23 10.27 38.19
C GLU A 845 -7.83 11.76 38.26
N ASP A 846 -6.53 12.06 38.12
CA ASP A 846 -6.01 13.42 38.03
C ASP A 846 -6.57 14.18 36.81
N TYR A 847 -6.64 13.52 35.66
CA TYR A 847 -7.20 14.09 34.43
C TYR A 847 -8.70 14.37 34.56
N ALA A 848 -9.47 13.45 35.15
CA ALA A 848 -10.90 13.65 35.40
C ALA A 848 -11.15 14.88 36.29
N ALA A 849 -10.33 15.05 37.34
CA ALA A 849 -10.38 16.22 38.20
C ALA A 849 -10.04 17.51 37.46
N ARG A 850 -8.95 17.54 36.66
CA ARG A 850 -8.57 18.70 35.84
C ARG A 850 -9.61 19.07 34.80
N ARG A 851 -10.30 18.07 34.23
CA ARG A 851 -11.40 18.25 33.28
C ARG A 851 -12.75 18.57 33.91
N ASN A 852 -12.84 18.51 35.24
CA ASN A 852 -14.08 18.69 35.98
C ASN A 852 -15.20 17.74 35.50
N VAL A 853 -14.86 16.46 35.33
CA VAL A 853 -15.80 15.38 34.97
C VAL A 853 -15.67 14.20 35.93
N ASP A 854 -16.70 13.35 35.96
CA ASP A 854 -16.58 12.08 36.67
C ASP A 854 -15.59 11.13 35.98
N ILE A 855 -15.08 10.16 36.74
CA ILE A 855 -14.07 9.23 36.25
C ILE A 855 -14.62 8.36 35.12
N ALA A 856 -15.90 7.98 35.14
CA ALA A 856 -16.51 7.15 34.10
C ALA A 856 -16.53 7.88 32.74
N THR A 857 -16.74 9.19 32.75
CA THR A 857 -16.69 10.05 31.57
C THR A 857 -15.27 10.15 31.02
N ALA A 858 -14.28 10.38 31.89
CA ALA A 858 -12.87 10.39 31.49
C ALA A 858 -12.40 9.03 30.98
N GLU A 859 -12.84 7.92 31.60
CA GLU A 859 -12.57 6.57 31.14
C GLU A 859 -13.09 6.32 29.73
N ARG A 860 -14.30 6.83 29.43
CA ARG A 860 -14.90 6.72 28.09
C ARG A 860 -14.06 7.49 27.06
N TRP A 861 -13.66 8.72 27.37
CA TRP A 861 -12.86 9.54 26.44
C TRP A 861 -11.46 8.98 26.20
N LEU A 862 -10.82 8.44 27.24
CA LEU A 862 -9.44 7.98 27.20
C LEU A 862 -9.28 6.47 27.06
N ARG A 863 -10.38 5.74 26.83
CA ARG A 863 -10.40 4.27 26.76
C ARG A 863 -9.30 3.65 25.88
N PRO A 864 -8.95 4.21 24.69
CA PRO A 864 -7.86 3.67 23.88
C PRO A 864 -6.47 3.73 24.54
N ASN A 865 -6.32 4.59 25.55
CA ASN A 865 -5.08 4.87 26.25
C ASN A 865 -5.03 4.27 27.66
N LEU A 866 -6.08 3.61 28.15
CA LEU A 866 -6.06 2.97 29.47
C LEU A 866 -5.30 1.63 29.44
N ASP A 867 -4.66 1.28 30.55
CA ASP A 867 -3.92 0.01 30.72
C ASP A 867 -4.80 -1.22 30.94
#